data_AF-A0A2A7GUX5-F1
#
_entry.id   AF-A0A2A7GUX5-F1
#
_cell.length_a   1.000
_cell.length_b   1.000
_cell.length_c   1.000
_cell.angle_alpha   90.00
_cell.angle_beta   90.00
_cell.angle_gamma   90.00
#
_symmetry.space_group_name_H-M   'P 1'
#
loop_
_entity.id
_entity.type
_entity.pdbx_description
1 polymer ?
#
loop_
_entity_poly.entity_id
_entity_poly.type
_entity_poly.pdbx_seq_one_letter_code
_entity_poly.pdbx_strand_id
1 'polypeptide(L)'
;MNTTSQTPSLTETMKEWHQALAYEIKHWKTIGGSKLSIINGRFLYTDYESTVYVFQLISEVSLPDGTPIRIEFDGEEATGEVLSVHGLEIELKLNDYIQGEIREATLYSEPWQLLEQLQERLKEVRKDKQKRQRVKRLLDGKSTPKHMEKMKNPKNELAYRSFYNGATYVWGPPGTGKSYNLSRIISAHYQKGKSVLVLAHSNAAVDVLMSEVTKQIEKKEKWTPGEIVRYGFSQHEHIRNHETLLASRLVETTNGSWGEEKLYLEEMRQDLRQKILSYKATASDKKRMQEIEGDLRKQRAKIKEVEREYIENAKVIGATLSKCAIDSLIYERTFDLIVVDEVSMAYVPQIALAASLGKRIVICGDFLQLPPIAMANHELVRKWLGEDIFYHAGIVQSVNKCETHPNLFMLQEQRRMHADISKFTNSFIYKNRVFDHPSVSVRQELAKLQPFANEATALFDTSLMGAYSVKDAASGSRFNIMSGLIAVQMILIGLLDGVQSIGVVTPYRAQSRFLSTCIRELLQKTKYRNTPVLAATVHKFQGSERDMMIFDTVDSYPQERPGVLFFDHKNHRLVNVAVTRARGKFIQLSDCQYMRKNLSRKQALSHLTSHIERHGNVYDRTTSRPLLERKITKRLRWFMQMNLEEPKGLLKDILSAKQKIIISLPITRQVDKRVWQALMRTAAQVTIYSDGPIPLKNVRAQRQNKSLPFLLIDDEIFWVGAPLTSQMMFEGSPEFPYICARLQAPETIGVLKGFLDIR
;
A
#
# COMPACT_ATOMS: atom_id res chain seq x y z
N MET A 1 38.26 25.89 4.74
CA MET A 1 37.91 26.25 6.12
C MET A 1 37.37 25.00 6.81
N ASN A 2 38.15 24.42 7.72
CA ASN A 2 37.74 23.27 8.52
C ASN A 2 36.74 23.75 9.58
N THR A 3 35.45 23.64 9.30
CA THR A 3 34.41 23.72 10.33
C THR A 3 34.34 22.37 11.03
N THR A 4 34.99 22.27 12.18
CA THR A 4 34.72 21.24 13.17
C THR A 4 33.26 21.35 13.59
N SER A 5 32.37 20.57 12.96
CA SER A 5 30.97 20.48 13.34
C SER A 5 30.89 19.88 14.74
N GLN A 6 30.73 20.70 15.77
CA GLN A 6 30.39 20.23 17.10
C GLN A 6 29.06 19.47 16.98
N THR A 7 29.04 18.20 17.38
CA THR A 7 27.82 17.40 17.43
C THR A 7 26.86 18.11 18.39
N PRO A 8 25.66 18.53 17.95
CA PRO A 8 24.74 19.27 18.81
C PRO A 8 24.41 18.46 20.06
N SER A 9 24.23 19.14 21.19
CA SER A 9 23.85 18.47 22.42
C SER A 9 22.51 17.74 22.23
N LEU A 10 22.29 16.64 22.97
CA LEU A 10 20.99 15.93 22.92
C LEU A 10 19.82 16.89 23.24
N THR A 11 20.05 17.86 24.13
CA THR A 11 19.03 18.85 24.50
C THR A 11 18.65 19.74 23.32
N GLU A 12 19.62 20.19 22.52
CA GLU A 12 19.36 20.96 21.29
C GLU A 12 18.66 20.09 20.25
N THR A 13 19.13 18.85 20.06
CA THR A 13 18.52 17.88 19.16
C THR A 13 17.03 17.65 19.50
N MET A 14 16.70 17.48 20.78
CA MET A 14 15.31 17.33 21.21
C MET A 14 14.47 18.60 21.02
N LYS A 15 15.07 19.81 21.07
CA LYS A 15 14.37 21.06 20.70
C LYS A 15 14.08 21.10 19.21
N GLU A 16 15.04 20.72 18.37
CA GLU A 16 14.84 20.63 16.91
C GLU A 16 13.73 19.62 16.55
N TRP A 17 13.67 18.46 17.24
CA TRP A 17 12.58 17.49 17.06
C TRP A 17 11.21 18.08 17.38
N HIS A 18 11.11 18.83 18.47
CA HIS A 18 9.86 19.47 18.86
C HIS A 18 9.40 20.47 17.78
N GLN A 19 10.32 21.29 17.26
CA GLN A 19 10.05 22.22 16.16
C GLN A 19 9.66 21.49 14.87
N ALA A 20 10.39 20.43 14.48
CA ALA A 20 10.08 19.65 13.29
C ALA A 20 8.66 19.06 13.36
N LEU A 21 8.29 18.46 14.50
CA LEU A 21 6.94 17.94 14.72
C LEU A 21 5.90 19.06 14.69
N ALA A 22 6.19 20.25 15.22
CA ALA A 22 5.27 21.38 15.20
C ALA A 22 5.01 21.88 13.76
N TYR A 23 6.03 21.93 12.91
CA TYR A 23 5.87 22.27 11.49
C TYR A 23 5.03 21.23 10.75
N GLU A 24 5.27 19.94 11.01
CA GLU A 24 4.51 18.84 10.42
C GLU A 24 3.04 18.89 10.85
N ILE A 25 2.77 19.04 12.15
CA ILE A 25 1.42 19.21 12.71
C ILE A 25 0.72 20.40 12.07
N LYS A 26 1.39 21.56 11.99
CA LYS A 26 0.83 22.77 11.38
C LYS A 26 0.45 22.53 9.91
N HIS A 27 1.29 21.82 9.16
CA HIS A 27 1.00 21.49 7.77
C HIS A 27 -0.24 20.60 7.63
N TRP A 28 -0.35 19.54 8.44
CA TRP A 28 -1.52 18.67 8.44
C TRP A 28 -2.81 19.39 8.84
N LYS A 29 -2.74 20.28 9.85
CA LYS A 29 -3.86 21.15 10.24
C LYS A 29 -4.27 22.11 9.10
N THR A 30 -3.30 22.63 8.35
CA THR A 30 -3.55 23.56 7.23
C THR A 30 -4.25 22.89 6.05
N ILE A 31 -3.88 21.64 5.73
CA ILE A 31 -4.51 20.87 4.63
C ILE A 31 -5.87 20.27 5.07
N GLY A 32 -6.15 20.29 6.38
CA GLY A 32 -7.35 19.68 6.98
C GLY A 32 -7.26 18.16 7.07
N GLY A 33 -6.07 17.57 6.95
CA GLY A 33 -5.90 16.12 6.88
C GLY A 33 -6.30 15.51 5.52
N SER A 34 -6.53 14.19 5.50
CA SER A 34 -7.00 13.50 4.29
C SER A 34 -8.49 13.74 4.13
N LYS A 35 -8.90 14.48 3.09
CA LYS A 35 -10.31 14.65 2.73
C LYS A 35 -10.82 13.38 2.05
N LEU A 36 -11.91 12.84 2.56
CA LEU A 36 -12.56 11.65 2.03
C LEU A 36 -14.01 11.99 1.76
N SER A 37 -14.41 11.91 0.49
CA SER A 37 -15.82 12.03 0.16
C SER A 37 -16.51 10.71 0.52
N ILE A 38 -17.52 10.83 1.37
CA ILE A 38 -18.36 9.74 1.85
C ILE A 38 -19.80 10.05 1.45
N ILE A 39 -20.53 9.03 1.03
CA ILE A 39 -21.88 9.19 0.47
C ILE A 39 -22.85 8.23 1.14
N ASN A 40 -24.14 8.48 0.98
CA ASN A 40 -25.22 7.61 1.48
C ASN A 40 -25.09 7.32 2.98
N GLY A 41 -24.89 8.37 3.78
CA GLY A 41 -24.85 8.33 5.23
C GLY A 41 -26.20 7.93 5.81
N ARG A 42 -26.25 6.74 6.40
CA ARG A 42 -27.46 6.19 7.02
C ARG A 42 -27.31 6.13 8.52
N PHE A 43 -28.27 6.71 9.22
CA PHE A 43 -28.38 6.62 10.66
C PHE A 43 -28.57 5.16 11.10
N LEU A 44 -27.73 4.68 12.02
CA LEU A 44 -27.84 3.37 12.65
C LEU A 44 -28.56 3.48 13.99
N TYR A 45 -27.98 4.22 14.94
CA TYR A 45 -28.48 4.34 16.31
C TYR A 45 -27.93 5.59 17.03
N THR A 46 -28.41 5.81 18.27
CA THR A 46 -27.98 6.91 19.15
C THR A 46 -27.21 6.31 20.33
N ASP A 47 -26.06 6.87 20.69
CA ASP A 47 -25.24 6.52 21.86
C ASP A 47 -25.18 7.74 22.78
N TYR A 48 -26.08 7.82 23.77
CA TYR A 48 -26.26 8.99 24.63
C TYR A 48 -26.53 10.30 23.83
N GLU A 49 -25.63 11.28 23.86
CA GLU A 49 -25.73 12.54 23.10
C GLU A 49 -25.15 12.44 21.68
N SER A 50 -24.55 11.30 21.32
CA SER A 50 -23.89 11.07 20.04
C SER A 50 -24.72 10.18 19.10
N THR A 51 -24.51 10.30 17.79
CA THR A 51 -25.22 9.54 16.75
C THR A 51 -24.26 8.70 15.93
N VAL A 52 -24.68 7.50 15.55
CA VAL A 52 -23.86 6.57 14.77
C VAL A 52 -24.42 6.41 13.38
N TYR A 53 -23.56 6.62 12.38
CA TYR A 53 -23.89 6.55 10.96
C TYR A 53 -23.00 5.54 10.23
N VAL A 54 -23.54 4.92 9.18
CA VAL A 54 -22.77 4.18 8.18
C VAL A 54 -22.77 4.94 6.87
N PHE A 55 -21.60 5.13 6.28
CA PHE A 55 -21.43 5.77 4.99
C PHE A 55 -20.76 4.82 3.99
N GLN A 56 -20.98 5.07 2.71
CA GLN A 56 -20.26 4.44 1.62
C GLN A 56 -19.05 5.28 1.21
N LEU A 57 -17.91 4.60 1.06
CA LEU A 57 -16.65 5.15 0.60
C LEU A 57 -16.55 5.03 -0.92
N ILE A 58 -16.05 6.09 -1.57
CA ILE A 58 -15.76 6.09 -3.01
C ILE A 58 -14.52 5.23 -3.36
N SER A 59 -13.65 5.02 -2.37
CA SER A 59 -12.45 4.19 -2.46
C SER A 59 -12.12 3.58 -1.12
N GLU A 60 -11.47 2.42 -1.08
CA GLU A 60 -11.01 1.82 0.18
C GLU A 60 -10.06 2.77 0.93
N VAL A 61 -10.36 3.01 2.19
CA VAL A 61 -9.56 3.81 3.11
C VAL A 61 -9.12 2.93 4.26
N SER A 62 -7.91 3.18 4.79
CA SER A 62 -7.45 2.58 6.03
C SER A 62 -7.43 3.64 7.12
N LEU A 63 -8.56 3.83 7.82
CA LEU A 63 -8.62 4.60 9.06
C LEU A 63 -8.74 3.63 10.23
N PRO A 64 -7.83 3.65 11.22
CA PRO A 64 -7.96 2.84 12.43
C PRO A 64 -9.23 3.17 13.23
N ASP A 65 -9.77 2.19 13.93
CA ASP A 65 -10.86 2.41 14.89
C ASP A 65 -10.42 3.38 16.00
N GLY A 66 -11.33 4.25 16.42
CA GLY A 66 -11.07 5.36 17.35
C GLY A 66 -10.32 6.53 16.73
N THR A 67 -10.10 6.54 15.41
CA THR A 67 -9.52 7.73 14.75
C THR A 67 -10.48 8.90 14.90
N PRO A 68 -10.05 10.03 15.49
CA PRO A 68 -10.87 11.21 15.59
C PRO A 68 -11.05 11.82 14.21
N ILE A 69 -12.28 12.22 13.94
CA ILE A 69 -12.72 12.72 12.65
C ILE A 69 -13.58 13.96 12.82
N ARG A 70 -13.65 14.72 11.74
CA ARG A 70 -14.61 15.79 11.54
C ARG A 70 -15.29 15.54 10.20
N ILE A 71 -16.61 15.69 10.12
CA ILE A 71 -17.34 15.66 8.86
C ILE A 71 -17.94 17.02 8.57
N GLU A 72 -18.07 17.34 7.29
CA GLU A 72 -18.75 18.52 6.77
C GLU A 72 -19.84 18.04 5.81
N PHE A 73 -21.10 18.39 6.06
CA PHE A 73 -22.27 17.98 5.28
C PHE A 73 -23.31 19.11 5.30
N ASP A 74 -23.95 19.40 4.17
CA ASP A 74 -25.01 20.43 4.05
C ASP A 74 -24.67 21.82 4.67
N GLY A 75 -23.38 22.17 4.75
CA GLY A 75 -22.91 23.42 5.36
C GLY A 75 -22.74 23.40 6.88
N GLU A 76 -23.03 22.25 7.52
CA GLU A 76 -22.79 21.97 8.94
C GLU A 76 -21.50 21.17 9.14
N GLU A 77 -20.92 21.27 10.33
CA GLU A 77 -19.78 20.45 10.75
C GLU A 77 -20.15 19.64 11.99
N ALA A 78 -19.72 18.38 12.02
CA ALA A 78 -19.82 17.52 13.20
C ALA A 78 -18.49 16.84 13.49
N THR A 79 -18.18 16.67 14.78
CA THR A 79 -16.96 15.96 15.22
C THR A 79 -17.30 14.55 15.66
N GLY A 80 -16.33 13.64 15.66
CA GLY A 80 -16.60 12.24 15.97
C GLY A 80 -15.37 11.34 15.98
N GLU A 81 -15.62 10.04 15.93
CA GLU A 81 -14.61 9.00 15.81
C GLU A 81 -15.02 7.91 14.81
N VAL A 82 -14.04 7.29 14.16
CA VAL A 82 -14.26 6.08 13.34
C VAL A 82 -14.54 4.90 14.25
N LEU A 83 -15.70 4.26 14.11
CA LEU A 83 -15.99 3.02 14.82
C LEU A 83 -15.43 1.80 14.10
N SER A 84 -15.59 1.75 12.78
CA SER A 84 -15.09 0.65 11.95
C SER A 84 -14.97 1.04 10.48
N VAL A 85 -14.11 0.35 9.74
CA VAL A 85 -14.04 0.43 8.27
C VAL A 85 -14.11 -0.98 7.68
N HIS A 86 -15.07 -1.21 6.78
CA HIS A 86 -15.32 -2.50 6.14
C HIS A 86 -15.38 -2.34 4.62
N GLY A 87 -14.25 -2.57 3.94
CA GLY A 87 -14.17 -2.46 2.48
C GLY A 87 -14.47 -1.04 1.99
N LEU A 88 -15.64 -0.86 1.38
CA LEU A 88 -16.14 0.44 0.92
C LEU A 88 -17.21 1.04 1.85
N GLU A 89 -17.30 0.58 3.10
CA GLU A 89 -18.19 1.14 4.11
C GLU A 89 -17.38 1.64 5.31
N ILE A 90 -17.84 2.73 5.93
CA ILE A 90 -17.27 3.30 7.16
C ILE A 90 -18.38 3.60 8.16
N GLU A 91 -18.20 3.15 9.40
CA GLU A 91 -19.07 3.49 10.52
C GLU A 91 -18.43 4.63 11.33
N LEU A 92 -19.18 5.70 11.54
CA LEU A 92 -18.75 6.90 12.25
C LEU A 92 -19.67 7.14 13.44
N LYS A 93 -19.08 7.45 14.59
CA LYS A 93 -19.77 8.01 15.74
C LYS A 93 -19.58 9.52 15.72
N LEU A 94 -20.65 10.27 15.66
CA LEU A 94 -20.68 11.73 15.63
C LEU A 94 -21.15 12.24 16.99
N ASN A 95 -20.41 13.16 17.59
CA ASN A 95 -20.68 13.71 18.92
C ASN A 95 -21.97 14.53 18.97
N ASP A 96 -22.43 15.00 17.81
CA ASP A 96 -23.63 15.81 17.66
C ASP A 96 -24.86 14.93 17.33
N TYR A 97 -26.03 15.35 17.82
CA TYR A 97 -27.29 14.71 17.50
C TYR A 97 -27.82 15.19 16.15
N ILE A 98 -27.57 14.42 15.09
CA ILE A 98 -28.04 14.71 13.74
C ILE A 98 -29.18 13.75 13.40
N GLN A 99 -30.37 14.29 13.11
CA GLN A 99 -31.51 13.50 12.62
C GLN A 99 -31.58 13.52 11.10
N GLY A 100 -31.56 12.35 10.46
CA GLY A 100 -31.85 12.21 9.03
C GLY A 100 -30.90 11.28 8.28
N GLU A 101 -30.96 11.32 6.95
CA GLU A 101 -29.96 10.74 6.08
C GLU A 101 -29.02 11.83 5.59
N ILE A 102 -27.71 11.55 5.58
CA ILE A 102 -26.70 12.46 5.06
C ILE A 102 -26.35 11.97 3.65
N ARG A 103 -26.80 12.68 2.61
CA ARG A 103 -26.61 12.23 1.22
C ARG A 103 -25.14 12.18 0.83
N GLU A 104 -24.40 13.22 1.17
CA GLU A 104 -22.97 13.34 0.94
C GLU A 104 -22.31 14.11 2.10
N ALA A 105 -21.09 13.74 2.44
CA ALA A 105 -20.28 14.45 3.40
C ALA A 105 -18.80 14.39 3.02
N THR A 106 -18.03 15.36 3.51
CA THR A 106 -16.57 15.33 3.44
C THR A 106 -16.03 14.98 4.82
N LEU A 107 -15.39 13.81 4.92
CA LEU A 107 -14.71 13.33 6.12
C LEU A 107 -13.27 13.82 6.15
N TYR A 108 -12.89 14.40 7.28
CA TYR A 108 -11.55 14.84 7.64
C TYR A 108 -11.04 13.94 8.76
N SER A 109 -9.96 13.19 8.54
CA SER A 109 -9.22 12.53 9.63
C SER A 109 -8.23 13.52 10.25
N GLU A 110 -8.01 13.46 11.57
CA GLU A 110 -7.00 14.30 12.26
C GLU A 110 -5.66 13.56 12.53
N PRO A 111 -4.80 13.32 11.52
CA PRO A 111 -3.57 12.52 11.69
C PRO A 111 -2.54 13.17 12.64
N TRP A 112 -2.69 14.46 12.97
CA TRP A 112 -1.72 15.20 13.79
C TRP A 112 -1.78 14.87 15.29
N GLN A 113 -2.90 14.35 15.81
CA GLN A 113 -3.01 14.06 17.25
C GLN A 113 -1.95 13.05 17.72
N LEU A 114 -1.61 12.08 16.87
CA LEU A 114 -0.52 11.12 17.14
C LEU A 114 0.84 11.82 17.31
N LEU A 115 1.07 12.89 16.53
CA LEU A 115 2.30 13.67 16.59
C LEU A 115 2.32 14.57 17.84
N GLU A 116 1.17 15.08 18.27
CA GLU A 116 1.01 15.83 19.52
C GLU A 116 1.32 14.94 20.74
N GLN A 117 0.80 13.72 20.76
CA GLN A 117 1.12 12.74 21.81
C GLN A 117 2.62 12.43 21.83
N LEU A 118 3.24 12.20 20.66
CA LEU A 118 4.68 12.01 20.56
C LEU A 118 5.48 13.21 21.09
N GLN A 119 5.06 14.44 20.77
CA GLN A 119 5.71 15.65 21.30
C GLN A 119 5.66 15.68 22.83
N GLU A 120 4.53 15.31 23.44
CA GLU A 120 4.40 15.30 24.90
C GLU A 120 5.29 14.22 25.53
N ARG A 121 5.28 13.00 25.01
CA ARG A 121 6.15 11.92 25.50
C ARG A 121 7.64 12.31 25.42
N LEU A 122 8.05 13.02 24.38
CA LEU A 122 9.44 13.51 24.24
C LEU A 122 9.79 14.59 25.27
N LYS A 123 8.85 15.43 25.70
CA LYS A 123 9.08 16.38 26.80
C LYS A 123 9.36 15.65 28.11
N GLU A 124 8.65 14.56 28.39
CA GLU A 124 8.88 13.73 29.57
C GLU A 124 10.25 13.04 29.51
N VAL A 125 10.60 12.45 28.36
CA VAL A 125 11.94 11.89 28.10
C VAL A 125 13.02 12.94 28.36
N ARG A 126 12.77 14.22 28.00
CA ARG A 126 13.72 15.31 28.25
C ARG A 126 13.91 15.59 29.74
N LYS A 127 12.95 15.29 30.61
CA LYS A 127 13.03 15.52 32.07
C LYS A 127 13.75 14.37 32.80
N ASP A 128 13.64 13.14 32.31
CA ASP A 128 14.25 11.95 32.92
C ASP A 128 15.70 11.69 32.45
N LYS A 129 16.66 11.66 33.39
CA LYS A 129 18.10 11.45 33.11
C LYS A 129 18.41 10.10 32.48
N GLN A 130 17.77 9.02 32.95
CA GLN A 130 18.02 7.68 32.43
C GLN A 130 17.46 7.53 31.02
N LYS A 131 16.23 8.03 30.78
CA LYS A 131 15.62 8.05 29.45
C LYS A 131 16.47 8.86 28.47
N ARG A 132 16.96 10.05 28.85
CA ARG A 132 17.91 10.85 28.04
C ARG A 132 19.17 10.06 27.69
N GLN A 133 19.78 9.34 28.62
CA GLN A 133 21.00 8.59 28.36
C GLN A 133 20.77 7.44 27.35
N ARG A 134 19.61 6.79 27.39
CA ARG A 134 19.22 5.76 26.43
C ARG A 134 19.04 6.34 25.03
N VAL A 135 18.42 7.52 24.92
CA VAL A 135 18.28 8.25 23.64
C VAL A 135 19.63 8.73 23.12
N LYS A 136 20.51 9.26 23.98
CA LYS A 136 21.87 9.66 23.58
C LYS A 136 22.62 8.50 22.93
N ARG A 137 22.59 7.33 23.57
CA ARG A 137 23.22 6.11 23.07
C ARG A 137 22.69 5.68 21.68
N LEU A 138 21.41 5.91 21.41
CA LEU A 138 20.79 5.67 20.11
C LEU A 138 21.30 6.65 19.04
N LEU A 139 21.52 7.92 19.37
CA LEU A 139 21.96 8.90 18.38
C LEU A 139 23.47 8.83 18.14
N ASP A 140 24.25 8.62 19.18
CA ASP A 140 25.72 8.52 19.09
C ASP A 140 26.12 7.38 18.14
N GLY A 141 25.35 6.28 18.09
CA GLY A 141 25.52 5.13 17.20
C GLY A 141 26.77 4.28 17.46
N LYS A 142 27.82 4.85 18.06
CA LYS A 142 29.17 4.27 18.17
C LYS A 142 29.55 3.86 19.60
N SER A 143 28.57 3.56 20.45
CA SER A 143 28.86 3.03 21.79
C SER A 143 29.73 1.77 21.71
N THR A 144 30.66 1.59 22.65
CA THR A 144 31.59 0.45 22.65
C THR A 144 30.84 -0.89 22.59
N PRO A 145 31.11 -1.73 21.57
CA PRO A 145 30.39 -2.99 21.37
C PRO A 145 30.86 -4.06 22.37
N LYS A 146 30.09 -4.28 23.43
CA LYS A 146 30.42 -5.24 24.51
C LYS A 146 30.24 -6.72 24.12
N HIS A 147 29.52 -7.00 23.03
CA HIS A 147 29.27 -8.37 22.59
C HIS A 147 30.54 -9.13 22.19
N MET A 148 31.56 -8.43 21.67
CA MET A 148 32.81 -9.03 21.20
C MET A 148 33.54 -9.79 22.32
N GLU A 149 33.51 -9.25 23.55
CA GLU A 149 34.13 -9.88 24.73
C GLU A 149 33.38 -11.11 25.24
N LYS A 150 32.09 -11.26 24.87
CA LYS A 150 31.20 -12.31 25.39
C LYS A 150 30.88 -13.38 24.34
N MET A 151 31.15 -13.11 23.06
CA MET A 151 30.77 -13.96 21.95
C MET A 151 31.65 -15.21 21.89
N LYS A 152 31.01 -16.40 21.96
CA LYS A 152 31.68 -17.69 21.79
C LYS A 152 31.49 -18.28 20.39
N ASN A 153 30.34 -18.00 19.77
CA ASN A 153 29.98 -18.54 18.46
C ASN A 153 29.57 -17.38 17.53
N PRO A 154 30.36 -17.06 16.49
CA PRO A 154 30.06 -16.01 15.52
C PRO A 154 28.70 -16.18 14.83
N LYS A 155 28.20 -17.41 14.64
CA LYS A 155 26.88 -17.65 14.03
C LYS A 155 25.72 -17.09 14.84
N ASN A 156 25.93 -16.80 16.12
CA ASN A 156 24.94 -16.22 17.03
C ASN A 156 25.23 -14.76 17.38
N GLU A 157 26.12 -14.09 16.64
CA GLU A 157 26.57 -12.71 16.91
C GLU A 157 25.41 -11.76 17.20
N LEU A 158 24.35 -11.79 16.40
CA LEU A 158 23.19 -10.92 16.57
C LEU A 158 22.49 -11.14 17.94
N ALA A 159 22.43 -12.37 18.44
CA ALA A 159 21.92 -12.64 19.78
C ALA A 159 22.86 -12.03 20.84
N TYR A 160 24.17 -12.21 20.74
CA TYR A 160 25.13 -11.57 21.65
C TYR A 160 25.01 -10.04 21.63
N ARG A 161 24.91 -9.42 20.45
CA ARG A 161 24.67 -7.98 20.29
C ARG A 161 23.43 -7.54 21.08
N SER A 162 22.32 -8.26 20.97
CA SER A 162 21.08 -7.96 21.69
C SER A 162 21.18 -8.06 23.23
N PHE A 163 22.06 -8.93 23.76
CA PHE A 163 22.24 -9.12 25.21
C PHE A 163 23.28 -8.18 25.82
N TYR A 164 24.23 -7.67 25.03
CA TYR A 164 25.41 -6.99 25.58
C TYR A 164 25.58 -5.55 25.08
N ASN A 165 25.17 -5.24 23.86
CA ASN A 165 25.26 -3.88 23.34
C ASN A 165 24.04 -3.06 23.81
N GLY A 166 24.25 -1.77 24.03
CA GLY A 166 23.13 -0.90 24.40
C GLY A 166 22.25 -0.50 23.20
N ALA A 167 22.83 -0.40 22.01
CA ALA A 167 22.11 -0.23 20.74
C ALA A 167 22.74 -1.13 19.67
N THR A 168 21.90 -1.79 18.87
CA THR A 168 22.32 -2.62 17.73
C THR A 168 21.48 -2.25 16.51
N TYR A 169 22.14 -1.98 15.39
CA TYR A 169 21.50 -1.66 14.12
C TYR A 169 21.65 -2.86 13.19
N VAL A 170 20.52 -3.40 12.76
CA VAL A 170 20.43 -4.52 11.85
C VAL A 170 20.02 -3.99 10.49
N TRP A 171 20.94 -4.01 9.53
CA TRP A 171 20.61 -3.74 8.14
C TRP A 171 20.14 -5.02 7.48
N GLY A 172 18.86 -5.08 7.15
CA GLY A 172 18.22 -6.25 6.55
C GLY A 172 17.67 -5.94 5.15
N PRO A 173 18.47 -6.11 4.10
CA PRO A 173 17.99 -6.11 2.72
C PRO A 173 16.80 -7.07 2.50
N PRO A 174 16.00 -6.89 1.44
CA PRO A 174 14.82 -7.69 1.18
C PRO A 174 15.15 -9.18 1.05
N GLY A 175 14.28 -10.03 1.62
CA GLY A 175 14.45 -11.49 1.58
C GLY A 175 15.52 -12.04 2.52
N THR A 176 16.21 -11.21 3.31
CA THR A 176 17.31 -11.66 4.19
C THR A 176 16.88 -12.28 5.53
N GLY A 177 15.56 -12.45 5.74
CA GLY A 177 15.02 -13.07 6.95
C GLY A 177 15.07 -12.17 8.18
N LYS A 178 14.77 -10.86 8.03
CA LYS A 178 14.65 -9.91 9.16
C LYS A 178 13.80 -10.46 10.30
N SER A 179 12.53 -10.75 10.04
CA SER A 179 11.58 -11.22 11.06
C SER A 179 11.99 -12.57 11.67
N TYR A 180 12.60 -13.46 10.87
CA TYR A 180 13.17 -14.73 11.37
C TYR A 180 14.35 -14.50 12.33
N ASN A 181 15.26 -13.57 12.04
CA ASN A 181 16.39 -13.28 12.92
C ASN A 181 15.96 -12.52 14.17
N LEU A 182 15.02 -11.56 14.04
CA LEU A 182 14.47 -10.82 15.18
C LEU A 182 13.69 -11.74 16.13
N SER A 183 12.86 -12.64 15.61
CA SER A 183 12.12 -13.61 16.43
C SER A 183 13.05 -14.55 17.21
N ARG A 184 14.21 -14.95 16.65
CA ARG A 184 15.23 -15.72 17.38
C ARG A 184 15.79 -14.96 18.58
N ILE A 185 16.06 -13.66 18.42
CA ILE A 185 16.51 -12.80 19.51
C ILE A 185 15.41 -12.69 20.57
N ILE A 186 14.18 -12.39 20.16
CA ILE A 186 13.04 -12.22 21.06
C ILE A 186 12.81 -13.52 21.86
N SER A 187 12.79 -14.67 21.18
CA SER A 187 12.70 -15.99 21.81
C SER A 187 13.82 -16.22 22.83
N ALA A 188 15.07 -15.85 22.50
CA ALA A 188 16.19 -16.01 23.42
C ALA A 188 16.08 -15.15 24.69
N HIS A 189 15.57 -13.91 24.58
CA HIS A 189 15.33 -13.03 25.73
C HIS A 189 14.15 -13.53 26.57
N TYR A 190 13.05 -13.91 25.93
CA TYR A 190 11.89 -14.50 26.58
C TYR A 190 12.26 -15.72 27.43
N GLN A 191 13.08 -16.63 26.88
CA GLN A 191 13.58 -17.82 27.59
C GLN A 191 14.47 -17.53 28.79
N LYS A 192 15.03 -16.31 28.87
CA LYS A 192 15.79 -15.82 30.03
C LYS A 192 14.92 -15.01 31.00
N GLY A 193 13.60 -15.05 30.84
CA GLY A 193 12.63 -14.32 31.65
C GLY A 193 12.73 -12.79 31.47
N LYS A 194 13.25 -12.31 30.34
CA LYS A 194 13.43 -10.88 30.06
C LYS A 194 12.18 -10.29 29.42
N SER A 195 11.87 -9.05 29.78
CA SER A 195 10.77 -8.30 29.16
C SER A 195 11.21 -7.70 27.82
N VAL A 196 10.39 -7.89 26.77
CA VAL A 196 10.66 -7.47 25.40
C VAL A 196 9.48 -6.67 24.86
N LEU A 197 9.73 -5.47 24.36
CA LEU A 197 8.76 -4.70 23.58
C LEU A 197 9.14 -4.76 22.10
N VAL A 198 8.23 -5.27 21.28
CA VAL A 198 8.32 -5.40 19.83
C VAL A 198 7.51 -4.29 19.19
N LEU A 199 8.16 -3.46 18.38
CA LEU A 199 7.59 -2.27 17.75
C LEU A 199 7.78 -2.29 16.24
N ALA A 200 6.83 -1.74 15.51
CA ALA A 200 7.00 -1.40 14.09
C ALA A 200 6.12 -0.20 13.72
N HIS A 201 6.38 0.39 12.53
CA HIS A 201 5.59 1.51 12.03
C HIS A 201 4.14 1.12 11.67
N SER A 202 3.90 -0.12 11.22
CA SER A 202 2.59 -0.60 10.77
C SER A 202 2.13 -1.87 11.50
N ASN A 203 0.80 -2.06 11.63
CA ASN A 203 0.22 -3.27 12.21
C ASN A 203 0.70 -4.54 11.48
N ALA A 204 0.74 -4.52 10.16
CA ALA A 204 1.17 -5.66 9.35
C ALA A 204 2.62 -6.11 9.68
N ALA A 205 3.54 -5.16 9.89
CA ALA A 205 4.91 -5.49 10.27
C ALA A 205 4.99 -6.10 11.69
N VAL A 206 4.21 -5.56 12.65
CA VAL A 206 4.09 -6.15 13.99
C VAL A 206 3.53 -7.57 13.90
N ASP A 207 2.47 -7.77 13.13
CA ASP A 207 1.78 -9.05 12.99
C ASP A 207 2.69 -10.14 12.40
N VAL A 208 3.48 -9.81 11.37
CA VAL A 208 4.45 -10.72 10.77
C VAL A 208 5.51 -11.14 11.81
N LEU A 209 6.07 -10.17 12.53
CA LEU A 209 7.09 -10.45 13.53
C LEU A 209 6.53 -11.25 14.71
N MET A 210 5.34 -10.90 15.21
CA MET A 210 4.70 -11.62 16.30
C MET A 210 4.30 -13.05 15.90
N SER A 211 3.80 -13.27 14.67
CA SER A 211 3.53 -14.61 14.16
C SER A 211 4.80 -15.47 14.14
N GLU A 212 5.92 -14.90 13.71
CA GLU A 212 7.20 -15.63 13.68
C GLU A 212 7.76 -15.88 15.09
N VAL A 213 7.60 -14.93 16.03
CA VAL A 213 7.95 -15.10 17.44
C VAL A 213 7.18 -16.25 18.06
N THR A 214 5.86 -16.28 17.88
CA THR A 214 4.97 -17.31 18.43
C THR A 214 5.35 -18.69 17.87
N LYS A 215 5.51 -18.82 16.55
CA LYS A 215 5.97 -20.08 15.91
C LYS A 215 7.29 -20.61 16.47
N GLN A 216 8.22 -19.73 16.84
CA GLN A 216 9.50 -20.15 17.41
C GLN A 216 9.42 -20.54 18.88
N ILE A 217 8.54 -19.91 19.64
CA ILE A 217 8.37 -20.17 21.07
C ILE A 217 7.52 -21.43 21.29
N GLU A 218 6.44 -21.60 20.52
CA GLU A 218 5.57 -22.77 20.58
C GLU A 218 6.29 -24.06 20.22
N LYS A 219 7.18 -24.03 19.22
CA LYS A 219 8.06 -25.16 18.85
C LYS A 219 8.90 -25.71 20.01
N LYS A 220 9.05 -24.93 21.08
CA LYS A 220 9.86 -25.29 22.25
C LYS A 220 9.02 -25.65 23.47
N GLU A 221 7.68 -25.66 23.34
CA GLU A 221 6.69 -26.11 24.35
C GLU A 221 6.86 -25.50 25.76
N LYS A 222 7.48 -24.33 25.85
CA LYS A 222 7.76 -23.64 27.11
C LYS A 222 7.24 -22.22 27.06
N TRP A 223 5.93 -22.07 27.11
CA TRP A 223 5.28 -20.76 27.22
C TRP A 223 3.93 -20.84 27.94
N THR A 224 3.51 -19.70 28.50
CA THR A 224 2.24 -19.56 29.21
C THR A 224 1.35 -18.55 28.48
N PRO A 225 0.06 -18.85 28.26
CA PRO A 225 -0.92 -17.88 27.76
C PRO A 225 -0.85 -16.53 28.50
N GLY A 226 -0.87 -15.43 27.75
CA GLY A 226 -0.74 -14.07 28.30
C GLY A 226 0.69 -13.58 28.51
N GLU A 227 1.72 -14.43 28.43
CA GLU A 227 3.10 -13.93 28.49
C GLU A 227 3.57 -13.28 27.18
N ILE A 228 2.91 -13.58 26.07
CA ILE A 228 3.20 -13.04 24.73
C ILE A 228 1.90 -12.45 24.19
N VAL A 229 1.89 -11.14 23.99
CA VAL A 229 0.67 -10.40 23.67
C VAL A 229 0.91 -9.49 22.47
N ARG A 230 0.08 -9.63 21.44
CA ARG A 230 -0.10 -8.64 20.37
C ARG A 230 -1.15 -7.64 20.83
N TYR A 231 -0.71 -6.42 21.12
CA TYR A 231 -1.56 -5.36 21.64
C TYR A 231 -2.02 -4.38 20.55
N GLY A 232 -3.34 -4.29 20.37
CA GLY A 232 -4.00 -3.55 19.30
C GLY A 232 -4.60 -4.48 18.25
N PHE A 233 -5.13 -3.89 17.17
CA PHE A 233 -5.86 -4.62 16.14
C PHE A 233 -4.93 -5.31 15.13
N SER A 234 -5.38 -6.46 14.61
CA SER A 234 -4.68 -7.25 13.59
C SER A 234 -5.65 -7.79 12.54
N GLN A 235 -5.27 -7.66 11.27
CA GLN A 235 -5.97 -8.29 10.14
C GLN A 235 -5.30 -9.60 9.70
N HIS A 236 -4.19 -9.98 10.34
CA HIS A 236 -3.43 -11.16 9.95
C HIS A 236 -4.15 -12.43 10.43
N GLU A 237 -4.49 -13.32 9.51
CA GLU A 237 -5.30 -14.52 9.77
C GLU A 237 -4.77 -15.36 10.93
N HIS A 238 -3.47 -15.72 10.90
CA HIS A 238 -2.82 -16.45 12.00
C HIS A 238 -2.98 -15.76 13.35
N ILE A 239 -2.88 -14.43 13.42
CA ILE A 239 -2.97 -13.69 14.69
C ILE A 239 -4.42 -13.65 15.17
N ARG A 240 -5.37 -13.42 14.25
CA ARG A 240 -6.82 -13.39 14.54
C ARG A 240 -7.38 -14.71 15.03
N ASN A 241 -6.86 -15.80 14.48
CA ASN A 241 -7.30 -17.16 14.79
C ASN A 241 -6.51 -17.79 15.95
N HIS A 242 -5.46 -17.13 16.44
CA HIS A 242 -4.71 -17.60 17.59
C HIS A 242 -5.46 -17.30 18.89
N GLU A 243 -5.69 -18.33 19.69
CA GLU A 243 -6.49 -18.25 20.92
C GLU A 243 -5.95 -17.22 21.92
N THR A 244 -4.63 -17.17 22.08
CA THR A 244 -3.99 -16.47 23.21
C THR A 244 -3.13 -15.26 22.83
N LEU A 245 -2.95 -14.98 21.53
CA LEU A 245 -1.94 -14.01 21.08
C LEU A 245 -2.49 -12.59 21.01
N LEU A 246 -3.75 -12.43 20.58
CA LEU A 246 -4.44 -11.15 20.70
C LEU A 246 -4.95 -10.99 22.12
N ALA A 247 -4.63 -9.86 22.74
CA ALA A 247 -5.07 -9.60 24.11
C ALA A 247 -6.59 -9.70 24.25
N SER A 248 -7.34 -9.21 23.26
CA SER A 248 -8.80 -9.32 23.21
C SER A 248 -9.31 -10.76 23.13
N ARG A 249 -8.64 -11.65 22.37
CA ARG A 249 -9.00 -13.07 22.26
C ARG A 249 -8.66 -13.86 23.50
N LEU A 250 -7.51 -13.56 24.11
CA LEU A 250 -7.08 -14.20 25.33
C LEU A 250 -8.17 -14.08 26.41
N VAL A 251 -8.77 -12.89 26.56
CA VAL A 251 -9.90 -12.67 27.50
C VAL A 251 -11.12 -13.52 27.16
N GLU A 252 -11.47 -13.63 25.88
CA GLU A 252 -12.62 -14.43 25.42
C GLU A 252 -12.41 -15.93 25.68
N THR A 253 -11.18 -16.43 25.49
CA THR A 253 -10.85 -17.85 25.70
C THR A 253 -10.75 -18.24 27.16
N THR A 254 -10.24 -17.36 28.03
CA THR A 254 -10.15 -17.64 29.47
C THR A 254 -11.48 -17.48 30.20
N ASN A 255 -12.37 -16.63 29.69
CA ASN A 255 -13.73 -16.45 30.20
C ASN A 255 -14.77 -16.83 29.13
N GLY A 256 -14.93 -18.13 28.87
CA GLY A 256 -15.74 -18.64 27.74
C GLY A 256 -17.16 -18.08 27.64
N SER A 257 -17.81 -17.79 28.77
CA SER A 257 -19.16 -17.18 28.78
C SER A 257 -19.20 -15.77 28.16
N TRP A 258 -18.11 -15.00 28.26
CA TRP A 258 -18.03 -13.65 27.68
C TRP A 258 -17.78 -13.71 26.17
N GLY A 259 -17.01 -14.69 25.72
CA GLY A 259 -16.76 -14.93 24.30
C GLY A 259 -18.03 -15.33 23.55
N GLU A 260 -18.79 -16.27 24.09
CA GLU A 260 -20.07 -16.73 23.53
C GLU A 260 -21.12 -15.61 23.48
N GLU A 261 -21.26 -14.86 24.59
CA GLU A 261 -22.19 -13.73 24.66
C GLU A 261 -21.82 -12.62 23.65
N LYS A 262 -20.54 -12.31 23.51
CA LYS A 262 -20.05 -11.33 22.52
C LYS A 262 -20.33 -11.79 21.09
N LEU A 263 -20.03 -13.04 20.75
CA LEU A 263 -20.30 -13.62 19.43
C LEU A 263 -21.80 -13.56 19.09
N TYR A 264 -22.66 -13.94 20.03
CA TYR A 264 -24.10 -13.86 19.87
C TYR A 264 -24.58 -12.42 19.61
N LEU A 265 -24.08 -11.45 20.39
CA LEU A 265 -24.42 -10.03 20.19
C LEU A 265 -23.89 -9.50 18.84
N GLU A 266 -22.70 -9.91 18.40
CA GLU A 266 -22.12 -9.53 17.11
C GLU A 266 -22.90 -10.11 15.90
N GLU A 267 -23.37 -11.36 15.99
CA GLU A 267 -24.24 -11.97 14.98
C GLU A 267 -25.58 -11.23 14.87
N MET A 268 -26.25 -10.98 16.01
CA MET A 268 -27.50 -10.22 16.03
C MET A 268 -27.33 -8.80 15.48
N ARG A 269 -26.20 -8.14 15.83
CA ARG A 269 -25.83 -6.81 15.31
C ARG A 269 -25.71 -6.84 13.79
N GLN A 270 -25.08 -7.87 13.24
CA GLN A 270 -24.87 -8.00 11.79
C GLN A 270 -26.20 -8.18 11.04
N ASP A 271 -27.12 -9.00 11.58
CA ASP A 271 -28.45 -9.21 11.00
C ASP A 271 -29.28 -7.92 10.99
N LEU A 272 -29.30 -7.19 12.10
CA LEU A 272 -29.99 -5.90 12.19
C LEU A 272 -29.36 -4.86 11.27
N ARG A 273 -28.03 -4.82 11.16
CA ARG A 273 -27.32 -3.95 10.22
C ARG A 273 -27.74 -4.24 8.77
N GLN A 274 -27.83 -5.51 8.35
CA GLN A 274 -28.30 -5.86 7.01
C GLN A 274 -29.76 -5.41 6.76
N LYS A 275 -30.64 -5.53 7.76
CA LYS A 275 -32.02 -5.03 7.67
C LYS A 275 -32.07 -3.51 7.49
N ILE A 276 -31.23 -2.77 8.22
CA ILE A 276 -31.14 -1.30 8.11
C ILE A 276 -30.62 -0.92 6.71
N LEU A 277 -29.56 -1.57 6.24
CA LEU A 277 -28.98 -1.31 4.94
C LEU A 277 -29.90 -1.69 3.76
N SER A 278 -30.86 -2.57 3.96
CA SER A 278 -31.83 -3.01 2.94
C SER A 278 -33.18 -2.27 2.99
N TYR A 279 -33.31 -1.21 3.81
CA TYR A 279 -34.57 -0.46 4.03
C TYR A 279 -35.72 -1.32 4.58
N LYS A 280 -35.42 -2.44 5.25
CA LYS A 280 -36.42 -3.35 5.82
C LYS A 280 -36.55 -3.24 7.34
N ALA A 281 -35.76 -2.38 7.98
CA ALA A 281 -35.73 -2.25 9.43
C ALA A 281 -36.92 -1.46 10.00
N THR A 282 -37.52 -1.99 11.05
CA THR A 282 -38.60 -1.35 11.84
C THR A 282 -38.03 -0.44 12.94
N ALA A 283 -38.88 0.38 13.57
CA ALA A 283 -38.49 1.15 14.75
C ALA A 283 -38.05 0.24 15.92
N SER A 284 -38.64 -0.94 16.04
CA SER A 284 -38.25 -1.96 17.03
C SER A 284 -36.85 -2.52 16.75
N ASP A 285 -36.50 -2.75 15.48
CA ASP A 285 -35.16 -3.20 15.08
C ASP A 285 -34.08 -2.15 15.46
N LYS A 286 -34.37 -0.86 15.26
CA LYS A 286 -33.46 0.24 15.65
C LYS A 286 -33.27 0.33 17.16
N LYS A 287 -34.34 0.15 17.95
CA LYS A 287 -34.26 0.08 19.42
C LYS A 287 -33.45 -1.14 19.88
N ARG A 288 -33.67 -2.30 19.24
CA ARG A 288 -32.90 -3.52 19.55
C ARG A 288 -31.41 -3.37 19.23
N MET A 289 -31.07 -2.67 18.15
CA MET A 289 -29.68 -2.33 17.82
C MET A 289 -29.02 -1.48 18.92
N GLN A 290 -29.74 -0.50 19.48
CA GLN A 290 -29.25 0.30 20.61
C GLN A 290 -28.98 -0.56 21.86
N GLU A 291 -29.88 -1.47 22.20
CA GLU A 291 -29.70 -2.39 23.34
C GLU A 291 -28.47 -3.28 23.15
N ILE A 292 -28.32 -3.90 21.97
CA ILE A 292 -27.18 -4.75 21.63
C ILE A 292 -25.86 -3.98 21.71
N GLU A 293 -25.82 -2.74 21.21
CA GLU A 293 -24.61 -1.90 21.30
C GLU A 293 -24.28 -1.49 22.74
N GLY A 294 -25.30 -1.23 23.56
CA GLY A 294 -25.14 -0.99 25.00
C GLY A 294 -24.53 -2.20 25.73
N ASP A 295 -24.98 -3.41 25.40
CA ASP A 295 -24.46 -4.64 25.98
C ASP A 295 -23.06 -4.98 25.45
N LEU A 296 -22.81 -4.81 24.15
CA LEU A 296 -21.48 -4.90 23.56
C LEU A 296 -20.50 -3.91 24.20
N ARG A 297 -20.94 -2.70 24.56
CA ARG A 297 -20.11 -1.71 25.26
C ARG A 297 -19.72 -2.18 26.66
N LYS A 298 -20.65 -2.75 27.42
CA LYS A 298 -20.35 -3.35 28.74
C LYS A 298 -19.37 -4.51 28.60
N GLN A 299 -19.58 -5.40 27.63
CA GLN A 299 -18.68 -6.52 27.37
C GLN A 299 -17.28 -6.03 26.95
N ARG A 300 -17.19 -5.04 26.06
CA ARG A 300 -15.91 -4.41 25.68
C ARG A 300 -15.19 -3.79 26.89
N ALA A 301 -15.91 -3.16 27.82
CA ALA A 301 -15.32 -2.60 29.03
C ALA A 301 -14.72 -3.69 29.94
N LYS A 302 -15.46 -4.79 30.18
CA LYS A 302 -14.94 -5.96 30.91
C LYS A 302 -13.72 -6.56 30.23
N ILE A 303 -13.77 -6.73 28.91
CA ILE A 303 -12.65 -7.26 28.12
C ILE A 303 -11.41 -6.36 28.26
N LYS A 304 -11.60 -5.04 28.21
CA LYS A 304 -10.51 -4.06 28.34
C LYS A 304 -9.84 -4.10 29.72
N GLU A 305 -10.58 -4.39 30.78
CA GLU A 305 -10.04 -4.52 32.14
C GLU A 305 -9.13 -5.75 32.26
N VAL A 306 -9.55 -6.91 31.75
CA VAL A 306 -8.73 -8.12 31.76
C VAL A 306 -7.56 -8.01 30.76
N GLU A 307 -7.79 -7.40 29.60
CA GLU A 307 -6.72 -7.08 28.63
C GLU A 307 -5.60 -6.27 29.30
N ARG A 308 -5.95 -5.30 30.15
CA ARG A 308 -4.98 -4.52 30.92
C ARG A 308 -4.11 -5.40 31.81
N GLU A 309 -4.71 -6.33 32.55
CA GLU A 309 -3.97 -7.27 33.41
C GLU A 309 -2.98 -8.13 32.61
N TYR A 310 -3.41 -8.66 31.46
CA TYR A 310 -2.53 -9.44 30.60
C TYR A 310 -1.38 -8.62 30.06
N ILE A 311 -1.64 -7.39 29.63
CA ILE A 311 -0.58 -6.50 29.18
C ILE A 311 0.37 -6.22 30.34
N GLU A 312 -0.13 -5.93 31.55
CA GLU A 312 0.63 -5.77 32.81
C GLU A 312 1.61 -6.91 33.10
N ASN A 313 1.18 -8.15 32.89
CA ASN A 313 2.00 -9.32 33.18
C ASN A 313 2.78 -9.88 31.97
N ALA A 314 2.56 -9.36 30.76
CA ALA A 314 3.20 -9.85 29.55
C ALA A 314 4.73 -9.68 29.57
N LYS A 315 5.45 -10.73 29.17
CA LYS A 315 6.91 -10.70 28.96
C LYS A 315 7.27 -10.21 27.56
N VAL A 316 6.44 -10.46 26.55
CA VAL A 316 6.64 -9.98 25.19
C VAL A 316 5.39 -9.22 24.74
N ILE A 317 5.53 -7.94 24.42
CA ILE A 317 4.42 -7.11 23.92
C ILE A 317 4.74 -6.68 22.49
N GLY A 318 3.85 -6.96 21.54
CA GLY A 318 3.91 -6.47 20.17
C GLY A 318 2.91 -5.33 19.93
N ALA A 319 3.40 -4.14 19.58
CA ALA A 319 2.56 -2.96 19.34
C ALA A 319 3.14 -2.06 18.23
N THR A 320 2.36 -1.10 17.74
CA THR A 320 2.88 -0.09 16.79
C THR A 320 3.63 1.02 17.53
N LEU A 321 4.51 1.73 16.82
CA LEU A 321 5.16 2.94 17.33
C LEU A 321 4.16 4.01 17.76
N SER A 322 3.02 4.13 17.07
CA SER A 322 1.95 5.05 17.45
C SER A 322 1.29 4.64 18.76
N LYS A 323 0.95 3.35 18.93
CA LYS A 323 0.35 2.83 20.18
C LYS A 323 1.31 3.03 21.37
N CYS A 324 2.61 2.86 21.14
CA CYS A 324 3.66 3.15 22.12
C CYS A 324 3.65 4.61 22.62
N ALA A 325 3.23 5.58 21.80
CA ALA A 325 3.19 6.99 22.19
C ALA A 325 1.90 7.39 22.93
N ILE A 326 0.83 6.60 22.78
CA ILE A 326 -0.52 6.93 23.28
C ILE A 326 -0.85 6.18 24.57
N ASP A 327 -0.34 4.95 24.73
CA ASP A 327 -0.81 4.04 25.77
C ASP A 327 0.13 3.94 26.98
N SER A 328 -0.37 4.31 28.16
CA SER A 328 0.41 4.34 29.40
C SER A 328 0.90 2.94 29.81
N LEU A 329 0.15 1.89 29.46
CA LEU A 329 0.57 0.51 29.69
C LEU A 329 1.89 0.17 28.99
N ILE A 330 2.27 0.93 27.95
CA ILE A 330 3.54 0.79 27.27
C ILE A 330 4.55 1.83 27.75
N TYR A 331 4.24 3.14 27.63
CA TYR A 331 5.28 4.18 27.79
C TYR A 331 5.71 4.45 29.24
N GLU A 332 4.95 3.98 30.24
CA GLU A 332 5.35 4.08 31.65
C GLU A 332 6.27 2.93 32.07
N ARG A 333 6.35 1.86 31.27
CA ARG A 333 7.15 0.68 31.59
C ARG A 333 8.58 0.76 31.06
N THR A 334 9.47 0.02 31.72
CA THR A 334 10.83 -0.21 31.26
C THR A 334 11.03 -1.67 30.89
N PHE A 335 11.52 -1.91 29.67
CA PHE A 335 11.78 -3.23 29.12
C PHE A 335 13.28 -3.56 29.14
N ASP A 336 13.62 -4.85 29.23
CA ASP A 336 15.00 -5.31 29.11
C ASP A 336 15.53 -5.17 27.68
N LEU A 337 14.67 -5.39 26.68
CA LEU A 337 14.96 -5.24 25.27
C LEU A 337 13.81 -4.56 24.52
N ILE A 338 14.15 -3.62 23.66
CA ILE A 338 13.25 -3.09 22.63
C ILE A 338 13.71 -3.62 21.28
N VAL A 339 12.79 -4.17 20.49
CA VAL A 339 13.04 -4.57 19.10
C VAL A 339 12.15 -3.72 18.22
N VAL A 340 12.74 -2.98 17.28
CA VAL A 340 11.97 -2.19 16.32
C VAL A 340 12.23 -2.70 14.91
N ASP A 341 11.20 -3.11 14.18
CA ASP A 341 11.27 -3.52 12.76
C ASP A 341 10.78 -2.40 11.83
N GLU A 342 11.19 -2.47 10.57
CA GLU A 342 10.87 -1.50 9.50
C GLU A 342 11.15 -0.03 9.86
N VAL A 343 12.26 0.23 10.58
CA VAL A 343 12.58 1.58 11.08
C VAL A 343 12.85 2.62 10.00
N SER A 344 13.10 2.20 8.76
CA SER A 344 13.37 3.12 7.64
C SER A 344 12.16 4.00 7.31
N MET A 345 10.95 3.61 7.73
CA MET A 345 9.72 4.41 7.58
C MET A 345 9.36 5.23 8.81
N ALA A 346 10.06 5.07 9.93
CA ALA A 346 9.70 5.71 11.18
C ALA A 346 10.44 7.04 11.35
N TYR A 347 9.77 8.03 11.94
CA TYR A 347 10.42 9.28 12.29
C TYR A 347 11.47 9.05 13.38
N VAL A 348 12.60 9.74 13.30
CA VAL A 348 13.67 9.64 14.31
C VAL A 348 13.15 9.88 15.74
N PRO A 349 12.27 10.87 16.00
CA PRO A 349 11.70 11.07 17.33
C PRO A 349 10.85 9.89 17.84
N GLN A 350 10.22 9.10 16.96
CA GLN A 350 9.49 7.88 17.37
C GLN A 350 10.47 6.79 17.85
N ILE A 351 11.58 6.60 17.13
CA ILE A 351 12.62 5.64 17.52
C ILE A 351 13.32 6.09 18.81
N ALA A 352 13.50 7.40 19.01
CA ALA A 352 14.01 7.96 20.26
C ALA A 352 13.08 7.66 21.45
N LEU A 353 11.77 7.83 21.29
CA LEU A 353 10.81 7.42 22.32
C LEU A 353 10.93 5.92 22.62
N ALA A 354 10.94 5.06 21.60
CA ALA A 354 11.11 3.62 21.77
C ALA A 354 12.40 3.27 22.54
N ALA A 355 13.53 3.87 22.19
CA ALA A 355 14.81 3.64 22.88
C ALA A 355 14.79 4.08 24.35
N SER A 356 14.00 5.09 24.69
CA SER A 356 13.87 5.57 26.07
C SER A 356 13.27 4.52 27.02
N LEU A 357 12.43 3.61 26.49
CA LEU A 357 11.74 2.58 27.26
C LEU A 357 12.60 1.33 27.51
N GLY A 358 13.78 1.21 26.86
CA GLY A 358 14.59 -0.01 26.86
C GLY A 358 15.94 0.11 27.54
N LYS A 359 16.33 -0.90 28.35
CA LYS A 359 17.73 -1.04 28.76
C LYS A 359 18.65 -1.23 27.55
N ARG A 360 18.18 -1.94 26.52
CA ARG A 360 18.84 -2.17 25.22
C ARG A 360 17.83 -2.02 24.08
N ILE A 361 18.34 -1.73 22.88
CA ILE A 361 17.52 -1.65 21.67
C ILE A 361 18.19 -2.36 20.49
N VAL A 362 17.39 -3.11 19.73
CA VAL A 362 17.73 -3.67 18.42
C VAL A 362 16.82 -3.01 17.38
N ILE A 363 17.44 -2.43 16.36
CA ILE A 363 16.78 -1.60 15.35
C ILE A 363 16.98 -2.30 14.02
N CYS A 364 15.91 -2.69 13.35
CA CYS A 364 15.98 -3.40 12.08
C CYS A 364 15.26 -2.63 10.99
N GLY A 365 15.88 -2.54 9.82
CA GLY A 365 15.30 -1.88 8.67
C GLY A 365 16.24 -1.90 7.48
N ASP A 366 15.82 -1.20 6.43
CA ASP A 366 16.61 -1.05 5.22
C ASP A 366 16.56 0.40 4.74
N PHE A 367 17.62 1.16 5.01
CA PHE A 367 17.72 2.57 4.61
C PHE A 367 17.84 2.76 3.09
N LEU A 368 17.93 1.68 2.29
CA LEU A 368 17.81 1.70 0.83
C LEU A 368 16.38 1.38 0.33
N GLN A 369 15.43 1.15 1.24
CA GLN A 369 13.98 1.13 0.97
C GLN A 369 13.33 2.46 1.38
N LEU A 370 11.99 2.53 1.33
CA LEU A 370 11.25 3.78 1.49
C LEU A 370 11.60 4.51 2.81
N PRO A 371 11.84 5.84 2.74
CA PRO A 371 12.00 6.69 3.92
C PRO A 371 10.65 6.94 4.60
N PRO A 372 10.63 7.63 5.75
CA PRO A 372 9.39 8.12 6.33
C PRO A 372 8.76 9.19 5.42
N ILE A 373 7.43 9.34 5.48
CA ILE A 373 6.68 10.30 4.66
C ILE A 373 6.39 11.54 5.50
N ALA A 374 7.20 12.59 5.32
CA ALA A 374 6.96 13.90 5.92
C ALA A 374 6.51 14.90 4.84
N MET A 375 5.51 15.71 5.15
CA MET A 375 4.83 16.56 4.15
C MET A 375 5.21 18.04 4.27
N ALA A 376 5.54 18.53 5.47
CA ALA A 376 5.87 19.92 5.66
C ALA A 376 7.20 20.31 5.00
N ASN A 377 7.17 21.38 4.20
CA ASN A 377 8.36 21.91 3.55
C ASN A 377 9.19 22.77 4.52
N HIS A 378 9.96 22.11 5.38
CA HIS A 378 10.87 22.77 6.33
C HIS A 378 12.19 21.99 6.43
N GLU A 379 13.31 22.67 6.70
CA GLU A 379 14.62 22.01 6.83
C GLU A 379 14.66 21.00 7.97
N LEU A 380 14.19 21.39 9.17
CA LEU A 380 14.11 20.48 10.33
C LEU A 380 13.20 19.28 10.08
N VAL A 381 12.13 19.44 9.30
CA VAL A 381 11.23 18.34 8.91
C VAL A 381 11.97 17.38 7.99
N ARG A 382 12.65 17.90 6.96
CA ARG A 382 13.48 17.09 6.05
C ARG A 382 14.56 16.31 6.81
N LYS A 383 15.24 16.97 7.76
CA LYS A 383 16.29 16.39 8.60
C LYS A 383 15.76 15.30 9.55
N TRP A 384 14.72 15.59 10.35
CA TRP A 384 14.32 14.70 11.45
C TRP A 384 13.15 13.78 11.16
N LEU A 385 12.31 14.15 10.20
CA LEU A 385 11.13 13.38 9.80
C LEU A 385 11.26 12.81 8.38
N GLY A 386 12.19 13.30 7.55
CA GLY A 386 12.44 12.79 6.19
C GLY A 386 13.65 11.86 6.04
N GLU A 387 14.47 11.73 7.08
CA GLU A 387 15.60 10.81 7.17
C GLU A 387 15.37 9.79 8.28
N ASP A 388 15.89 8.58 8.10
CA ASP A 388 15.77 7.50 9.07
C ASP A 388 16.94 7.49 10.08
N ILE A 389 16.78 6.69 11.15
CA ILE A 389 17.76 6.62 12.23
C ILE A 389 19.15 6.11 11.80
N PHE A 390 19.25 5.35 10.70
CA PHE A 390 20.57 4.90 10.22
C PHE A 390 21.40 6.08 9.70
N TYR A 391 20.75 7.10 9.12
CA TYR A 391 21.44 8.31 8.66
C TYR A 391 22.00 9.11 9.84
N HIS A 392 21.19 9.29 10.88
CA HIS A 392 21.57 10.05 12.09
C HIS A 392 22.59 9.33 12.96
N ALA A 393 22.61 8.00 12.95
CA ALA A 393 23.63 7.20 13.63
C ALA A 393 24.97 7.13 12.88
N GLY A 394 25.11 7.81 11.72
CA GLY A 394 26.34 7.80 10.93
C GLY A 394 26.58 6.51 10.12
N ILE A 395 25.58 5.62 10.05
CA ILE A 395 25.70 4.30 9.43
C ILE A 395 25.72 4.42 7.90
N VAL A 396 24.82 5.22 7.34
CA VAL A 396 24.73 5.40 5.88
C VAL A 396 26.04 5.94 5.31
N GLN A 397 26.66 6.89 6.01
CA GLN A 397 27.94 7.48 5.64
C GLN A 397 29.07 6.44 5.74
N SER A 398 29.12 5.66 6.82
CA SER A 398 30.10 4.58 7.00
C SER A 398 29.99 3.54 5.87
N VAL A 399 28.77 3.06 5.58
CA VAL A 399 28.51 2.09 4.50
C VAL A 399 28.88 2.65 3.12
N ASN A 400 28.59 3.93 2.86
CA ASN A 400 28.94 4.56 1.60
C ASN A 400 30.45 4.71 1.40
N LYS A 401 31.21 4.91 2.48
CA LYS A 401 32.68 4.94 2.49
C LYS A 401 33.33 3.56 2.57
N CYS A 402 32.54 2.48 2.60
CA CYS A 402 33.02 1.11 2.84
C CYS A 402 33.75 0.93 4.18
N GLU A 403 33.40 1.72 5.20
CA GLU A 403 33.90 1.62 6.57
C GLU A 403 33.00 0.71 7.42
N THR A 404 33.59 0.00 8.38
CA THR A 404 32.84 -0.81 9.35
C THR A 404 32.25 0.07 10.44
N HIS A 405 30.95 -0.09 10.72
CA HIS A 405 30.31 0.55 11.85
C HIS A 405 30.18 -0.43 13.03
N PRO A 406 30.66 -0.10 14.25
CA PRO A 406 30.82 -1.07 15.35
C PRO A 406 29.51 -1.73 15.80
N ASN A 407 28.39 -0.98 15.71
CA ASN A 407 27.07 -1.46 16.12
C ASN A 407 26.17 -1.88 14.94
N LEU A 408 26.71 -1.92 13.72
CA LEU A 408 25.97 -2.40 12.54
C LEU A 408 26.17 -3.92 12.37
N PHE A 409 25.07 -4.62 12.15
CA PHE A 409 25.04 -6.03 11.75
C PHE A 409 24.24 -6.13 10.44
N MET A 410 24.84 -6.68 9.38
CA MET A 410 24.18 -6.81 8.09
C MET A 410 23.71 -8.25 7.87
N LEU A 411 22.44 -8.42 7.48
CA LEU A 411 21.96 -9.70 6.96
C LEU A 411 22.30 -9.78 5.47
N GLN A 412 23.07 -10.80 5.07
CA GLN A 412 23.64 -10.86 3.72
C GLN A 412 22.95 -11.89 2.80
N GLU A 413 22.20 -12.86 3.33
CA GLU A 413 21.64 -13.98 2.56
C GLU A 413 20.16 -13.81 2.22
N GLN A 414 19.82 -13.53 0.96
CA GLN A 414 18.43 -13.43 0.52
C GLN A 414 17.83 -14.80 0.13
N ARG A 415 16.56 -15.03 0.52
CA ARG A 415 15.81 -16.29 0.32
C ARG A 415 14.49 -16.10 -0.45
N ARG A 416 14.23 -14.89 -0.95
CA ARG A 416 12.95 -14.49 -1.55
C ARG A 416 12.97 -14.66 -3.06
N MET A 417 13.86 -13.93 -3.71
CA MET A 417 13.83 -13.64 -5.14
C MET A 417 14.56 -14.72 -5.94
N HIS A 418 14.08 -15.00 -7.15
CA HIS A 418 14.86 -15.65 -8.18
C HIS A 418 16.16 -14.89 -8.45
N ALA A 419 17.23 -15.59 -8.80
CA ALA A 419 18.57 -15.03 -8.98
C ALA A 419 18.60 -13.88 -10.02
N ASP A 420 17.90 -14.04 -11.15
CA ASP A 420 17.84 -12.99 -12.19
C ASP A 420 17.12 -11.72 -11.73
N ILE A 421 16.21 -11.84 -10.76
CA ILE A 421 15.52 -10.69 -10.15
C ILE A 421 16.44 -10.02 -9.12
N SER A 422 17.06 -10.81 -8.23
CA SER A 422 17.94 -10.27 -7.18
C SER A 422 19.17 -9.59 -7.77
N LYS A 423 19.71 -10.10 -8.88
CA LYS A 423 20.92 -9.62 -9.56
C LYS A 423 20.92 -8.12 -9.84
N PHE A 424 19.81 -7.56 -10.33
CA PHE A 424 19.70 -6.11 -10.55
C PHE A 424 19.88 -5.33 -9.24
N THR A 425 19.07 -5.65 -8.23
CA THR A 425 19.08 -4.91 -6.97
C THR A 425 20.39 -5.08 -6.21
N ASN A 426 20.97 -6.27 -6.23
CA ASN A 426 22.23 -6.54 -5.57
C ASN A 426 23.38 -5.72 -6.18
N SER A 427 23.49 -5.73 -7.52
CA SER A 427 24.56 -5.00 -8.22
C SER A 427 24.39 -3.49 -8.13
N PHE A 428 23.20 -2.97 -8.42
CA PHE A 428 22.96 -1.53 -8.53
C PHE A 428 22.71 -0.83 -7.19
N ILE A 429 22.02 -1.50 -6.25
CA ILE A 429 21.53 -0.89 -5.01
C ILE A 429 22.39 -1.29 -3.82
N TYR A 430 22.62 -2.60 -3.62
CA TYR A 430 23.35 -3.11 -2.46
C TYR A 430 24.88 -3.21 -2.67
N LYS A 431 25.37 -2.91 -3.88
CA LYS A 431 26.78 -2.98 -4.29
C LYS A 431 27.41 -4.35 -4.01
N ASN A 432 26.73 -5.43 -4.42
CA ASN A 432 27.17 -6.82 -4.30
C ASN A 432 27.40 -7.33 -2.86
N ARG A 433 26.72 -6.74 -1.87
CA ARG A 433 26.83 -7.15 -0.46
C ARG A 433 25.82 -8.23 -0.04
N VAL A 434 24.86 -8.53 -0.90
CA VAL A 434 23.81 -9.52 -0.67
C VAL A 434 24.09 -10.72 -1.57
N PHE A 435 23.80 -11.93 -1.11
CA PHE A 435 23.96 -13.14 -1.92
C PHE A 435 22.74 -14.04 -1.79
N ASP A 436 22.56 -14.89 -2.80
CA ASP A 436 21.42 -15.77 -2.93
C ASP A 436 21.65 -17.04 -2.11
N HIS A 437 20.73 -17.35 -1.19
CA HIS A 437 20.76 -18.61 -0.47
C HIS A 437 20.36 -19.77 -1.39
N PRO A 438 20.93 -20.99 -1.28
CA PRO A 438 20.61 -22.11 -2.18
C PRO A 438 19.12 -22.45 -2.31
N SER A 439 18.32 -22.13 -1.29
CA SER A 439 16.86 -22.31 -1.31
C SER A 439 16.13 -21.46 -2.36
N VAL A 440 16.76 -20.47 -2.99
CA VAL A 440 16.11 -19.68 -4.05
C VAL A 440 16.00 -20.45 -5.37
N SER A 441 16.72 -21.56 -5.53
CA SER A 441 16.61 -22.45 -6.69
C SER A 441 15.17 -22.88 -6.98
N VAL A 442 14.35 -23.08 -5.94
CA VAL A 442 12.92 -23.42 -6.08
C VAL A 442 12.10 -22.35 -6.80
N ARG A 443 12.61 -21.11 -6.92
CA ARG A 443 11.96 -20.03 -7.66
C ARG A 443 11.99 -20.25 -9.17
N GLN A 444 12.83 -21.15 -9.66
CA GLN A 444 12.85 -21.54 -11.08
C GLN A 444 11.49 -22.10 -11.53
N GLU A 445 10.80 -22.86 -10.67
CA GLU A 445 9.46 -23.38 -10.99
C GLU A 445 8.45 -22.25 -11.22
N LEU A 446 8.55 -21.16 -10.47
CA LEU A 446 7.71 -19.98 -10.71
C LEU A 446 8.09 -19.27 -12.01
N ALA A 447 9.38 -19.23 -12.38
CA ALA A 447 9.84 -18.61 -13.62
C ALA A 447 9.39 -19.40 -14.88
N LYS A 448 9.20 -20.71 -14.79
CA LYS A 448 8.66 -21.56 -15.86
C LYS A 448 7.23 -21.18 -16.27
N LEU A 449 6.44 -20.61 -15.36
CA LEU A 449 5.04 -20.26 -15.61
C LEU A 449 4.89 -19.14 -16.65
N GLN A 450 3.69 -18.95 -17.16
CA GLN A 450 3.30 -17.80 -17.97
C GLN A 450 2.92 -16.59 -17.09
N PRO A 451 2.91 -15.36 -17.62
CA PRO A 451 3.42 -14.96 -18.93
C PRO A 451 4.96 -15.03 -18.99
N PHE A 452 5.48 -15.20 -20.21
CA PHE A 452 6.92 -15.33 -20.51
C PHE A 452 7.54 -16.56 -19.83
N ALA A 453 7.14 -17.75 -20.28
CA ALA A 453 7.64 -19.01 -19.73
C ALA A 453 9.17 -19.10 -19.77
N ASN A 454 9.74 -19.57 -18.65
CA ASN A 454 11.18 -19.69 -18.37
C ASN A 454 11.91 -18.36 -18.17
N GLU A 455 11.19 -17.25 -18.03
CA GLU A 455 11.77 -15.94 -17.74
C GLU A 455 11.35 -15.44 -16.37
N ALA A 456 12.33 -15.16 -15.51
CA ALA A 456 12.10 -14.53 -14.21
C ALA A 456 11.99 -13.01 -14.31
N THR A 457 12.58 -12.40 -15.35
CA THR A 457 12.51 -10.96 -15.63
C THR A 457 12.15 -10.71 -17.09
N ALA A 458 11.19 -9.82 -17.34
CA ALA A 458 10.82 -9.42 -18.70
C ALA A 458 10.49 -7.92 -18.76
N LEU A 459 10.75 -7.30 -19.91
CA LEU A 459 10.34 -5.93 -20.22
C LEU A 459 9.25 -5.98 -21.29
N PHE A 460 8.09 -5.42 -20.98
CA PHE A 460 7.02 -5.19 -21.94
C PHE A 460 7.01 -3.72 -22.34
N ASP A 461 7.42 -3.44 -23.57
CA ASP A 461 7.47 -2.10 -24.14
C ASP A 461 6.11 -1.71 -24.72
N THR A 462 5.50 -0.66 -24.15
CA THR A 462 4.22 -0.11 -24.63
C THR A 462 4.38 0.99 -25.67
N SER A 463 5.61 1.31 -26.09
CA SER A 463 5.85 2.27 -27.16
C SER A 463 5.07 1.92 -28.41
N LEU A 464 4.46 2.93 -29.03
CA LEU A 464 3.69 2.81 -30.26
C LEU A 464 2.44 1.91 -30.17
N MET A 465 1.93 1.62 -28.96
CA MET A 465 0.70 0.84 -28.75
C MET A 465 -0.53 1.70 -28.48
N GLY A 466 -0.43 3.03 -28.61
CA GLY A 466 -1.51 3.95 -28.24
C GLY A 466 -1.80 3.96 -26.73
N ALA A 467 -0.76 3.74 -25.91
CA ALA A 467 -0.88 3.72 -24.46
C ALA A 467 -0.79 5.14 -23.89
N TYR A 468 -1.87 5.91 -23.97
CA TYR A 468 -1.90 7.31 -23.52
C TYR A 468 -1.96 7.46 -22.00
N SER A 469 -1.08 8.28 -21.42
CA SER A 469 -1.11 8.67 -19.99
C SER A 469 -1.95 9.92 -19.79
N VAL A 470 -3.17 9.74 -19.30
CA VAL A 470 -4.14 10.82 -19.02
C VAL A 470 -4.14 11.15 -17.52
N LYS A 471 -4.66 12.32 -17.13
CA LYS A 471 -4.85 12.71 -15.73
C LYS A 471 -6.31 12.54 -15.34
N ASP A 472 -6.54 12.01 -14.15
CA ASP A 472 -7.84 12.06 -13.47
C ASP A 472 -8.22 13.52 -13.24
N ALA A 473 -9.41 13.91 -13.71
CA ALA A 473 -9.92 15.27 -13.62
C ALA A 473 -10.02 15.79 -12.17
N ALA A 474 -10.30 14.91 -11.20
CA ALA A 474 -10.48 15.31 -9.80
C ALA A 474 -9.14 15.42 -9.05
N SER A 475 -8.30 14.39 -9.11
CA SER A 475 -7.07 14.34 -8.30
C SER A 475 -5.80 14.81 -9.02
N GLY A 476 -5.82 14.96 -10.34
CA GLY A 476 -4.64 15.18 -11.16
C GLY A 476 -3.69 13.97 -11.23
N SER A 477 -4.03 12.84 -10.62
CA SER A 477 -3.26 11.59 -10.66
C SER A 477 -3.30 10.99 -12.07
N ARG A 478 -2.19 10.38 -12.52
CA ARG A 478 -2.10 9.83 -13.88
C ARG A 478 -2.63 8.40 -13.96
N PHE A 479 -3.16 8.03 -15.11
CA PHE A 479 -3.59 6.66 -15.43
C PHE A 479 -3.43 6.39 -16.93
N ASN A 480 -3.33 5.10 -17.28
CA ASN A 480 -3.15 4.63 -18.65
C ASN A 480 -3.98 3.36 -18.84
N ILE A 481 -5.07 3.48 -19.59
CA ILE A 481 -6.05 2.39 -19.77
C ILE A 481 -5.41 1.24 -20.52
N MET A 482 -4.72 1.52 -21.62
CA MET A 482 -4.06 0.53 -22.48
C MET A 482 -3.02 -0.28 -21.70
N SER A 483 -2.11 0.41 -20.98
CA SER A 483 -1.13 -0.23 -20.10
C SER A 483 -1.82 -1.10 -19.03
N GLY A 484 -2.86 -0.57 -18.37
CA GLY A 484 -3.53 -1.34 -17.34
C GLY A 484 -4.29 -2.56 -17.86
N LEU A 485 -4.87 -2.50 -19.06
CA LEU A 485 -5.48 -3.67 -19.70
C LEU A 485 -4.43 -4.73 -20.07
N ILE A 486 -3.24 -4.33 -20.55
CA ILE A 486 -2.13 -5.26 -20.78
C ILE A 486 -1.72 -5.94 -19.47
N ALA A 487 -1.61 -5.18 -18.38
CA ALA A 487 -1.34 -5.73 -17.05
C ALA A 487 -2.41 -6.74 -16.62
N VAL A 488 -3.70 -6.43 -16.83
CA VAL A 488 -4.82 -7.36 -16.56
C VAL A 488 -4.72 -8.63 -17.41
N GLN A 489 -4.38 -8.52 -18.69
CA GLN A 489 -4.18 -9.69 -19.55
C GLN A 489 -3.05 -10.58 -19.02
N MET A 490 -1.92 -10.00 -18.61
CA MET A 490 -0.80 -10.72 -18.00
C MET A 490 -1.19 -11.40 -16.68
N ILE A 491 -1.97 -10.73 -15.83
CA ILE A 491 -2.53 -11.31 -14.60
C ILE A 491 -3.37 -12.55 -14.93
N LEU A 492 -4.32 -12.41 -15.86
CA LEU A 492 -5.22 -13.51 -16.24
C LEU A 492 -4.44 -14.70 -16.79
N ILE A 493 -3.40 -14.47 -17.57
CA ILE A 493 -2.50 -15.52 -18.05
C ILE A 493 -1.80 -16.22 -16.89
N GLY A 494 -1.19 -15.47 -15.97
CA GLY A 494 -0.49 -16.04 -14.83
C GLY A 494 -1.41 -16.86 -13.92
N LEU A 495 -2.63 -16.39 -13.68
CA LEU A 495 -3.63 -17.14 -12.91
C LEU A 495 -4.03 -18.46 -13.59
N LEU A 496 -4.19 -18.46 -14.92
CA LEU A 496 -4.49 -19.69 -15.67
C LEU A 496 -3.36 -20.71 -15.59
N ASP A 497 -2.12 -20.24 -15.51
CA ASP A 497 -0.92 -21.08 -15.46
C ASP A 497 -0.51 -21.50 -14.04
N GLY A 498 -1.24 -21.04 -13.01
CA GLY A 498 -1.06 -21.49 -11.63
C GLY A 498 -0.26 -20.54 -10.73
N VAL A 499 -0.01 -19.29 -11.15
CA VAL A 499 0.56 -18.27 -10.26
C VAL A 499 -0.42 -17.98 -9.12
N GLN A 500 0.04 -18.17 -7.87
CA GLN A 500 -0.82 -18.14 -6.69
C GLN A 500 -0.99 -16.74 -6.09
N SER A 501 -0.04 -15.83 -6.32
CA SER A 501 -0.13 -14.45 -5.83
C SER A 501 0.48 -13.47 -6.82
N ILE A 502 -0.27 -12.41 -7.14
CA ILE A 502 0.11 -11.45 -8.18
C ILE A 502 -0.01 -10.02 -7.65
N GLY A 503 0.97 -9.18 -7.96
CA GLY A 503 0.94 -7.75 -7.65
C GLY A 503 1.13 -6.90 -8.90
N VAL A 504 0.35 -5.84 -9.04
CA VAL A 504 0.64 -4.73 -9.96
C VAL A 504 1.00 -3.51 -9.16
N VAL A 505 2.25 -3.06 -9.29
CA VAL A 505 2.75 -1.88 -8.63
C VAL A 505 2.81 -0.72 -9.62
N THR A 506 2.29 0.42 -9.22
CA THR A 506 2.21 1.63 -10.05
C THR A 506 2.46 2.89 -9.23
N PRO A 507 3.11 3.93 -9.77
CA PRO A 507 3.34 5.18 -9.03
C PRO A 507 2.05 5.97 -8.76
N TYR A 508 0.95 5.72 -9.48
CA TYR A 508 -0.24 6.57 -9.44
C TYR A 508 -1.46 5.92 -8.80
N ARG A 509 -2.14 6.69 -7.93
CA ARG A 509 -3.36 6.24 -7.24
C ARG A 509 -4.52 5.98 -8.21
N ALA A 510 -4.69 6.83 -9.24
CA ALA A 510 -5.73 6.62 -10.25
C ALA A 510 -5.53 5.30 -11.01
N GLN A 511 -4.30 4.98 -11.45
CA GLN A 511 -3.98 3.69 -12.08
C GLN A 511 -4.26 2.51 -11.15
N SER A 512 -3.83 2.58 -9.89
CA SER A 512 -4.09 1.53 -8.89
C SER A 512 -5.60 1.30 -8.69
N ARG A 513 -6.40 2.37 -8.61
CA ARG A 513 -7.86 2.27 -8.44
C ARG A 513 -8.54 1.67 -9.67
N PHE A 514 -8.15 2.10 -10.86
CA PHE A 514 -8.63 1.52 -12.13
C PHE A 514 -8.34 0.01 -12.19
N LEU A 515 -7.08 -0.38 -11.99
CA LEU A 515 -6.65 -1.77 -12.03
C LEU A 515 -7.36 -2.62 -10.97
N SER A 516 -7.44 -2.13 -9.73
CA SER A 516 -8.09 -2.87 -8.64
C SER A 516 -9.56 -3.15 -8.93
N THR A 517 -10.28 -2.16 -9.48
CA THR A 517 -11.68 -2.31 -9.88
C THR A 517 -11.81 -3.31 -11.03
N CYS A 518 -10.99 -3.17 -12.07
CA CYS A 518 -10.99 -4.06 -13.23
C CYS A 518 -10.70 -5.51 -12.86
N ILE A 519 -9.66 -5.75 -12.08
CA ILE A 519 -9.28 -7.07 -11.61
C ILE A 519 -10.40 -7.69 -10.77
N ARG A 520 -10.92 -6.96 -9.78
CA ARG A 520 -12.00 -7.45 -8.92
C ARG A 520 -13.21 -7.86 -9.76
N GLU A 521 -13.65 -6.98 -10.64
CA GLU A 521 -14.85 -7.19 -11.46
C GLU A 521 -14.68 -8.38 -12.42
N LEU A 522 -13.52 -8.54 -13.05
CA LEU A 522 -13.24 -9.66 -13.96
C LEU A 522 -13.08 -10.99 -13.24
N LEU A 523 -12.56 -11.01 -12.00
CA LEU A 523 -12.32 -12.23 -11.24
C LEU A 523 -13.50 -12.69 -10.38
N GLN A 524 -14.42 -11.78 -10.00
CA GLN A 524 -15.51 -12.03 -9.05
C GLN A 524 -16.34 -13.28 -9.37
N LYS A 525 -16.62 -13.54 -10.65
CA LYS A 525 -17.42 -14.67 -11.14
C LYS A 525 -16.59 -15.86 -11.62
N THR A 526 -15.34 -15.97 -11.16
CA THR A 526 -14.41 -17.03 -11.56
C THR A 526 -13.90 -17.79 -10.33
N LYS A 527 -13.27 -18.94 -10.55
CA LYS A 527 -12.59 -19.71 -9.48
C LYS A 527 -11.45 -18.94 -8.80
N TYR A 528 -10.97 -17.87 -9.43
CA TYR A 528 -9.87 -17.03 -8.94
C TYR A 528 -10.30 -15.85 -8.06
N ARG A 529 -11.60 -15.76 -7.70
CA ARG A 529 -12.14 -14.64 -6.89
C ARG A 529 -11.39 -14.40 -5.56
N ASN A 530 -10.85 -15.47 -4.98
CA ASN A 530 -10.15 -15.45 -3.69
C ASN A 530 -8.62 -15.49 -3.85
N THR A 531 -8.11 -15.48 -5.09
CA THR A 531 -6.67 -15.48 -5.33
C THR A 531 -6.08 -14.12 -4.93
N PRO A 532 -4.98 -14.07 -4.16
CA PRO A 532 -4.33 -12.82 -3.74
C PRO A 532 -3.76 -11.99 -4.90
N VAL A 533 -4.61 -11.18 -5.54
CA VAL A 533 -4.24 -10.21 -6.57
C VAL A 533 -4.41 -8.79 -6.03
N LEU A 534 -3.33 -8.00 -6.07
CA LEU A 534 -3.33 -6.62 -5.55
C LEU A 534 -2.79 -5.65 -6.60
N ALA A 535 -3.49 -4.56 -6.87
CA ALA A 535 -2.99 -3.46 -7.68
C ALA A 535 -2.87 -2.18 -6.85
N ALA A 536 -1.65 -1.76 -6.52
CA ALA A 536 -1.44 -0.72 -5.52
C ALA A 536 -0.22 0.16 -5.81
N THR A 537 -0.15 1.30 -5.10
CA THR A 537 1.09 2.07 -5.08
C THR A 537 2.17 1.37 -4.26
N VAL A 538 3.44 1.71 -4.50
CA VAL A 538 4.60 1.04 -3.87
C VAL A 538 4.49 0.97 -2.34
N HIS A 539 3.95 2.01 -1.69
CA HIS A 539 3.78 2.05 -0.24
C HIS A 539 2.92 0.91 0.31
N LYS A 540 1.84 0.52 -0.39
CA LYS A 540 0.95 -0.58 0.03
C LYS A 540 1.61 -1.95 -0.12
N PHE A 541 2.66 -2.05 -0.93
CA PHE A 541 3.39 -3.30 -1.11
C PHE A 541 4.48 -3.53 -0.06
N GLN A 542 4.78 -2.54 0.79
CA GLN A 542 5.81 -2.69 1.81
C GLN A 542 5.48 -3.83 2.78
N GLY A 543 6.47 -4.66 3.08
CA GLY A 543 6.30 -5.84 3.93
C GLY A 543 5.56 -7.02 3.29
N SER A 544 4.96 -6.87 2.10
CA SER A 544 4.35 -7.99 1.37
C SER A 544 5.24 -8.50 0.24
N GLU A 545 4.97 -9.71 -0.26
CA GLU A 545 5.61 -10.31 -1.43
C GLU A 545 4.57 -11.00 -2.31
N ARG A 546 4.91 -11.21 -3.58
CA ARG A 546 4.06 -11.87 -4.58
C ARG A 546 4.91 -12.78 -5.46
N ASP A 547 4.32 -13.88 -5.92
CA ASP A 547 4.99 -14.80 -6.85
C ASP A 547 5.37 -14.09 -8.14
N MET A 548 4.45 -13.24 -8.62
CA MET A 548 4.60 -12.41 -9.80
C MET A 548 4.33 -10.94 -9.48
N MET A 549 5.22 -10.05 -9.91
CA MET A 549 5.03 -8.61 -9.84
C MET A 549 5.08 -7.99 -11.24
N ILE A 550 4.14 -7.09 -11.53
CA ILE A 550 4.13 -6.23 -12.71
C ILE A 550 4.38 -4.79 -12.22
N PHE A 551 5.43 -4.14 -12.71
CA PHE A 551 5.69 -2.73 -12.47
C PHE A 551 5.24 -1.89 -13.66
N ASP A 552 4.06 -1.29 -13.55
CA ASP A 552 3.49 -0.40 -14.57
C ASP A 552 3.93 1.04 -14.32
N THR A 553 4.74 1.58 -15.23
CA THR A 553 5.26 2.95 -15.10
C THR A 553 4.23 4.02 -15.45
N VAL A 554 3.17 3.67 -16.20
CA VAL A 554 2.04 4.52 -16.64
C VAL A 554 2.41 5.66 -17.59
N ASP A 555 3.45 6.41 -17.26
CA ASP A 555 3.86 7.63 -17.96
C ASP A 555 4.24 7.37 -19.41
N SER A 556 3.68 8.22 -20.26
CA SER A 556 3.72 8.15 -21.72
C SER A 556 3.14 9.46 -22.27
N TYR A 557 3.06 9.59 -23.59
CA TYR A 557 2.34 10.70 -24.24
C TYR A 557 0.88 10.78 -23.73
N PRO A 558 0.26 11.97 -23.58
CA PRO A 558 0.75 13.32 -23.92
C PRO A 558 1.53 14.03 -22.80
N GLN A 559 1.96 13.32 -21.75
CA GLN A 559 2.67 13.99 -20.65
C GLN A 559 4.04 14.48 -21.14
N GLU A 560 4.39 15.75 -20.95
CA GLU A 560 5.70 16.26 -21.40
C GLU A 560 6.89 15.63 -20.65
N ARG A 561 6.67 15.29 -19.38
CA ARG A 561 7.69 14.67 -18.51
C ARG A 561 7.11 13.57 -17.62
N PRO A 562 7.91 12.55 -17.26
CA PRO A 562 7.58 11.57 -16.24
C PRO A 562 7.18 12.27 -14.93
N GLY A 563 6.44 11.57 -14.09
CA GLY A 563 6.01 12.11 -12.80
C GLY A 563 7.18 12.35 -11.86
N VAL A 564 6.94 13.20 -10.86
CA VAL A 564 7.94 13.59 -9.83
C VAL A 564 8.55 12.38 -9.14
N LEU A 565 7.80 11.29 -9.00
CA LEU A 565 8.25 10.03 -8.39
C LEU A 565 9.46 9.39 -9.11
N PHE A 566 9.73 9.75 -10.37
CA PHE A 566 10.89 9.28 -11.13
C PHE A 566 12.08 10.23 -11.11
N PHE A 567 11.93 11.46 -10.61
CA PHE A 567 12.99 12.49 -10.61
C PHE A 567 13.63 12.73 -9.24
N ASP A 568 12.99 12.32 -8.15
CA ASP A 568 13.57 12.43 -6.80
C ASP A 568 14.91 11.66 -6.73
N HIS A 569 15.93 12.24 -6.09
CA HIS A 569 17.20 11.59 -5.79
C HIS A 569 17.03 10.27 -5.00
N LYS A 570 15.87 10.08 -4.35
CA LYS A 570 15.47 8.86 -3.64
C LYS A 570 14.66 7.87 -4.49
N ASN A 571 14.47 8.08 -5.80
CA ASN A 571 13.68 7.21 -6.67
C ASN A 571 14.18 5.74 -6.72
N HIS A 572 15.47 5.51 -6.46
CA HIS A 572 16.04 4.17 -6.39
C HIS A 572 15.35 3.33 -5.32
N ARG A 573 14.85 3.93 -4.24
CA ARG A 573 14.12 3.23 -3.16
C ARG A 573 12.78 2.70 -3.65
N LEU A 574 12.12 3.46 -4.52
CA LEU A 574 10.81 3.13 -5.08
C LEU A 574 10.94 1.96 -6.07
N VAL A 575 11.94 2.03 -6.96
CA VAL A 575 12.32 0.92 -7.85
C VAL A 575 12.77 -0.30 -7.04
N ASN A 576 13.58 -0.10 -5.99
CA ASN A 576 14.03 -1.17 -5.11
C ASN A 576 12.84 -1.95 -4.52
N VAL A 577 11.86 -1.24 -3.94
CA VAL A 577 10.68 -1.90 -3.37
C VAL A 577 9.89 -2.62 -4.45
N ALA A 578 9.63 -2.00 -5.60
CA ALA A 578 8.88 -2.61 -6.70
C ALA A 578 9.49 -3.94 -7.17
N VAL A 579 10.80 -3.99 -7.40
CA VAL A 579 11.51 -5.20 -7.84
C VAL A 579 11.54 -6.25 -6.73
N THR A 580 11.87 -5.84 -5.50
CA THR A 580 12.12 -6.77 -4.38
C THR A 580 10.88 -7.40 -3.77
N ARG A 581 9.70 -7.09 -4.31
CA ARG A 581 8.45 -7.76 -3.97
C ARG A 581 8.21 -9.06 -4.74
N ALA A 582 8.88 -9.25 -5.88
CA ALA A 582 8.75 -10.46 -6.68
C ALA A 582 9.46 -11.65 -6.03
N ARG A 583 8.87 -12.84 -6.08
CA ARG A 583 9.54 -14.10 -5.70
C ARG A 583 10.09 -14.81 -6.93
N GLY A 584 9.27 -15.02 -7.95
CA GLY A 584 9.62 -15.82 -9.13
C GLY A 584 9.59 -15.06 -10.45
N LYS A 585 8.71 -14.06 -10.58
CA LYS A 585 8.56 -13.28 -11.81
C LYS A 585 8.44 -11.78 -11.56
N PHE A 586 9.20 -11.01 -12.30
CA PHE A 586 9.13 -9.55 -12.34
C PHE A 586 8.99 -9.06 -13.78
N ILE A 587 7.96 -8.28 -14.06
CA ILE A 587 7.68 -7.74 -15.38
C ILE A 587 7.66 -6.23 -15.28
N GLN A 588 8.51 -5.54 -16.03
CA GLN A 588 8.41 -4.10 -16.20
C GLN A 588 7.49 -3.81 -17.38
N LEU A 589 6.48 -2.96 -17.19
CA LEU A 589 5.57 -2.49 -18.23
C LEU A 589 5.77 -0.99 -18.41
N SER A 590 6.30 -0.57 -19.56
CA SER A 590 6.76 0.81 -19.74
C SER A 590 6.78 1.25 -21.20
N ASP A 591 6.50 2.53 -21.47
CA ASP A 591 6.76 3.15 -22.77
C ASP A 591 8.25 3.52 -22.84
N CYS A 592 9.05 2.65 -23.44
CA CYS A 592 10.51 2.77 -23.39
C CYS A 592 11.02 3.97 -24.21
N GLN A 593 10.40 4.27 -25.34
CA GLN A 593 10.71 5.45 -26.14
C GLN A 593 10.45 6.74 -25.36
N TYR A 594 9.29 6.84 -24.71
CA TYR A 594 8.95 7.97 -23.87
C TYR A 594 9.95 8.15 -22.71
N MET A 595 10.24 7.06 -22.00
CA MET A 595 11.15 7.09 -20.85
C MET A 595 12.57 7.46 -21.26
N ARG A 596 13.12 6.88 -22.34
CA ARG A 596 14.47 7.22 -22.81
C ARG A 596 14.59 8.67 -23.26
N LYS A 597 13.52 9.24 -23.83
CA LYS A 597 13.49 10.66 -24.25
C LYS A 597 13.48 11.61 -23.06
N ASN A 598 12.70 11.29 -22.03
CA ASN A 598 12.36 12.24 -20.97
C ASN A 598 12.98 11.94 -19.60
N LEU A 599 13.68 10.82 -19.43
CA LEU A 599 14.31 10.41 -18.18
C LEU A 599 15.83 10.26 -18.33
N SER A 600 16.59 10.80 -17.38
CA SER A 600 18.06 10.68 -17.39
C SER A 600 18.52 9.22 -17.24
N ARG A 601 19.61 8.86 -17.94
CA ARG A 601 20.24 7.53 -17.86
C ARG A 601 20.78 7.18 -16.47
N LYS A 602 20.99 8.17 -15.61
CA LYS A 602 21.45 7.99 -14.20
C LYS A 602 20.32 7.57 -13.25
N GLN A 603 19.07 7.64 -13.69
CA GLN A 603 17.92 7.31 -12.85
C GLN A 603 17.75 5.80 -12.69
N ALA A 604 17.26 5.38 -11.53
CA ALA A 604 17.14 3.96 -11.19
C ALA A 604 16.24 3.18 -12.17
N LEU A 605 15.16 3.80 -12.66
CA LEU A 605 14.30 3.18 -13.68
C LEU A 605 15.06 2.93 -14.98
N SER A 606 15.84 3.90 -15.46
CA SER A 606 16.67 3.76 -16.66
C SER A 606 17.69 2.62 -16.51
N HIS A 607 18.29 2.49 -15.33
CA HIS A 607 19.18 1.38 -15.01
C HIS A 607 18.47 0.02 -14.98
N LEU A 608 17.25 -0.05 -14.43
CA LEU A 608 16.43 -1.25 -14.45
C LEU A 608 16.10 -1.66 -15.89
N THR A 609 15.56 -0.75 -16.69
CA THR A 609 15.23 -1.01 -18.10
C THR A 609 16.47 -1.53 -18.85
N SER A 610 17.60 -0.83 -18.72
CA SER A 610 18.85 -1.22 -19.38
C SER A 610 19.43 -2.55 -18.88
N HIS A 611 19.12 -2.95 -17.65
CA HIS A 611 19.54 -4.23 -17.08
C HIS A 611 18.70 -5.37 -17.66
N ILE A 612 17.38 -5.19 -17.73
CA ILE A 612 16.48 -6.19 -18.33
C ILE A 612 16.79 -6.34 -19.82
N GLU A 613 17.01 -5.26 -20.57
CA GLU A 613 17.41 -5.31 -21.98
C GLU A 613 18.70 -6.10 -22.24
N ARG A 614 19.63 -6.12 -21.27
CA ARG A 614 20.91 -6.83 -21.40
C ARG A 614 20.87 -8.28 -20.96
N HIS A 615 19.90 -8.66 -20.12
CA HIS A 615 19.91 -9.95 -19.42
C HIS A 615 18.60 -10.74 -19.50
N GLY A 616 17.51 -10.11 -19.93
CA GLY A 616 16.20 -10.74 -20.16
C GLY A 616 15.68 -10.39 -21.55
N ASN A 617 14.40 -10.68 -21.79
CA ASN A 617 13.77 -10.45 -23.08
C ASN A 617 12.90 -9.18 -23.06
N VAL A 618 12.84 -8.54 -24.23
CA VAL A 618 12.01 -7.36 -24.49
C VAL A 618 10.87 -7.78 -25.41
N TYR A 619 9.65 -7.50 -24.96
CA TYR A 619 8.42 -7.76 -25.68
C TYR A 619 7.82 -6.44 -26.12
N ASP A 620 7.64 -6.27 -27.43
CA ASP A 620 7.05 -5.08 -28.03
C ASP A 620 5.69 -5.43 -28.66
N ARG A 621 5.11 -4.46 -29.36
CA ARG A 621 3.83 -4.61 -30.08
C ARG A 621 3.78 -5.80 -31.07
N THR A 622 4.91 -6.24 -31.60
CA THR A 622 4.99 -7.34 -32.57
C THR A 622 5.21 -8.67 -31.88
N THR A 623 6.15 -8.75 -30.93
CA THR A 623 6.51 -9.99 -30.24
C THR A 623 5.50 -10.38 -29.16
N SER A 624 4.73 -9.42 -28.64
CA SER A 624 3.65 -9.66 -27.67
C SER A 624 2.34 -10.17 -28.27
N ARG A 625 2.24 -10.30 -29.60
CA ARG A 625 1.00 -10.72 -30.27
C ARG A 625 0.39 -12.02 -29.71
N PRO A 626 1.15 -13.13 -29.51
CA PRO A 626 0.58 -14.37 -28.97
C PRO A 626 0.02 -14.21 -27.55
N LEU A 627 0.57 -13.28 -26.76
CA LEU A 627 0.13 -12.99 -25.40
C LEU A 627 -1.21 -12.26 -25.39
N LEU A 628 -1.35 -11.24 -26.23
CA LEU A 628 -2.56 -10.42 -26.31
C LEU A 628 -3.71 -11.15 -27.01
N GLU A 629 -3.45 -11.87 -28.11
CA GLU A 629 -4.50 -12.60 -28.85
C GLU A 629 -5.06 -13.82 -28.09
N ARG A 630 -4.44 -14.23 -26.97
CA ARG A 630 -4.92 -15.35 -26.14
C ARG A 630 -6.31 -15.03 -25.57
N LYS A 631 -7.32 -15.76 -26.05
CA LYS A 631 -8.73 -15.62 -25.66
C LYS A 631 -8.99 -16.22 -24.28
N ILE A 632 -8.84 -15.42 -23.21
CA ILE A 632 -9.03 -15.87 -21.82
C ILE A 632 -10.46 -15.65 -21.32
N THR A 633 -11.02 -14.48 -21.60
CA THR A 633 -12.37 -14.10 -21.17
C THR A 633 -13.13 -13.46 -22.33
N LYS A 634 -14.46 -13.53 -22.30
CA LYS A 634 -15.31 -12.78 -23.24
C LYS A 634 -15.39 -11.29 -22.88
N ARG A 635 -15.10 -10.94 -21.62
CA ARG A 635 -15.20 -9.57 -21.10
C ARG A 635 -14.02 -8.68 -21.48
N LEU A 636 -12.85 -9.24 -21.76
CA LEU A 636 -11.69 -8.52 -22.27
C LEU A 636 -11.19 -9.22 -23.53
N ARG A 637 -11.18 -8.51 -24.66
CA ARG A 637 -10.77 -9.04 -25.96
C ARG A 637 -9.80 -8.09 -26.64
N TRP A 638 -8.78 -8.67 -27.24
CA TRP A 638 -7.74 -7.97 -27.98
C TRP A 638 -7.93 -8.16 -29.48
N PHE A 639 -7.60 -7.13 -30.22
CA PHE A 639 -7.61 -7.11 -31.67
C PHE A 639 -6.30 -6.47 -32.12
N MET A 640 -5.52 -7.21 -32.90
CA MET A 640 -4.24 -6.77 -33.44
C MET A 640 -4.32 -7.08 -34.93
N GLN A 641 -4.20 -6.06 -35.79
CA GLN A 641 -4.49 -6.10 -37.24
C GLN A 641 -5.98 -5.88 -37.58
N MET A 642 -6.25 -5.14 -38.66
CA MET A 642 -7.54 -5.16 -39.37
C MET A 642 -7.79 -6.55 -39.99
N ASN A 643 -7.88 -7.58 -39.17
CA ASN A 643 -8.55 -8.81 -39.54
C ASN A 643 -10.04 -8.48 -39.66
N LEU A 644 -10.71 -9.06 -40.65
CA LEU A 644 -12.14 -8.82 -40.96
C LEU A 644 -13.09 -9.01 -39.74
N GLU A 645 -12.63 -9.63 -38.65
CA GLU A 645 -13.37 -9.80 -37.39
C GLU A 645 -13.45 -8.53 -36.52
N GLU A 646 -12.42 -7.68 -36.49
CA GLU A 646 -12.38 -6.48 -35.64
C GLU A 646 -13.46 -5.45 -36.05
N PRO A 647 -13.62 -5.09 -37.35
CA PRO A 647 -14.74 -4.26 -37.79
C PRO A 647 -16.10 -4.90 -37.50
N LYS A 648 -16.23 -6.23 -37.59
CA LYS A 648 -17.51 -6.92 -37.35
C LYS A 648 -17.94 -6.83 -35.88
N GLY A 649 -17.02 -7.04 -34.94
CA GLY A 649 -17.30 -6.96 -33.51
C GLY A 649 -17.71 -5.55 -33.07
N LEU A 650 -16.94 -4.55 -33.50
CA LEU A 650 -17.21 -3.15 -33.20
C LEU A 650 -18.55 -2.67 -33.79
N LEU A 651 -18.78 -2.92 -35.08
CA LEU A 651 -20.02 -2.51 -35.75
C LEU A 651 -21.23 -3.21 -35.13
N LYS A 652 -21.09 -4.47 -34.72
CA LYS A 652 -22.14 -5.20 -33.99
C LYS A 652 -22.47 -4.50 -32.67
N ASP A 653 -21.47 -4.14 -31.87
CA ASP A 653 -21.72 -3.46 -30.59
C ASP A 653 -22.41 -2.09 -30.82
N ILE A 654 -21.96 -1.29 -31.79
CA ILE A 654 -22.55 0.01 -32.14
C ILE A 654 -24.03 -0.13 -32.55
N LEU A 655 -24.33 -1.11 -33.42
CA LEU A 655 -25.68 -1.34 -33.91
C LEU A 655 -26.61 -1.94 -32.83
N SER A 656 -26.03 -2.61 -31.83
CA SER A 656 -26.78 -3.18 -30.71
C SER A 656 -27.00 -2.21 -29.54
N ALA A 657 -26.42 -1.01 -29.61
CA ALA A 657 -26.55 0.00 -28.56
C ALA A 657 -28.01 0.42 -28.37
N LYS A 658 -28.43 0.55 -27.11
CA LYS A 658 -29.83 0.81 -26.74
C LYS A 658 -30.07 2.21 -26.21
N GLN A 659 -29.11 2.78 -25.48
CA GLN A 659 -29.30 4.03 -24.76
C GLN A 659 -28.39 5.12 -25.32
N LYS A 660 -27.07 4.92 -25.25
CA LYS A 660 -26.10 5.95 -25.60
C LYS A 660 -24.78 5.39 -26.09
N ILE A 661 -24.15 6.17 -26.96
CA ILE A 661 -22.80 5.93 -27.46
C ILE A 661 -22.00 7.22 -27.22
N ILE A 662 -20.85 7.09 -26.58
CA ILE A 662 -19.92 8.20 -26.34
C ILE A 662 -18.61 7.90 -27.06
N ILE A 663 -18.17 8.82 -27.90
CA ILE A 663 -16.97 8.65 -28.73
C ILE A 663 -16.00 9.78 -28.43
N SER A 664 -14.72 9.45 -28.29
CA SER A 664 -13.65 10.43 -28.33
C SER A 664 -12.77 10.21 -29.55
N LEU A 665 -12.64 11.27 -30.35
CA LEU A 665 -11.92 11.27 -31.62
C LEU A 665 -11.00 12.49 -31.69
N PRO A 666 -9.68 12.32 -31.59
CA PRO A 666 -8.75 13.44 -31.74
C PRO A 666 -8.78 14.00 -33.18
N ILE A 667 -9.00 13.15 -34.19
CA ILE A 667 -9.01 13.52 -35.61
C ILE A 667 -10.19 12.82 -36.32
N THR A 668 -11.22 13.59 -36.71
CA THR A 668 -12.43 13.04 -37.37
C THR A 668 -12.21 12.54 -38.79
N ARG A 669 -11.21 13.07 -39.50
CA ARG A 669 -10.93 12.73 -40.92
C ARG A 669 -10.45 11.30 -41.15
N GLN A 670 -9.97 10.61 -40.11
CA GLN A 670 -9.36 9.28 -40.23
C GLN A 670 -10.31 8.12 -39.85
N VAL A 671 -11.56 8.43 -39.48
CA VAL A 671 -12.55 7.43 -39.05
C VAL A 671 -13.08 6.62 -40.23
N ASP A 672 -13.19 5.30 -40.06
CA ASP A 672 -13.71 4.36 -41.07
C ASP A 672 -15.15 4.74 -41.46
N LYS A 673 -15.42 4.80 -42.77
CA LYS A 673 -16.75 5.11 -43.31
C LYS A 673 -17.85 4.19 -42.77
N ARG A 674 -17.53 2.91 -42.51
CA ARG A 674 -18.46 1.92 -41.94
C ARG A 674 -18.90 2.29 -40.52
N VAL A 675 -18.00 2.87 -39.73
CA VAL A 675 -18.29 3.35 -38.37
C VAL A 675 -19.28 4.52 -38.45
N TRP A 676 -19.05 5.49 -39.33
CA TRP A 676 -20.01 6.58 -39.56
C TRP A 676 -21.39 6.07 -39.99
N GLN A 677 -21.43 5.08 -40.88
CA GLN A 677 -22.69 4.46 -41.30
C GLN A 677 -23.41 3.74 -40.16
N ALA A 678 -22.69 3.03 -39.29
CA ALA A 678 -23.28 2.37 -38.13
C ALA A 678 -23.82 3.39 -37.11
N LEU A 679 -23.09 4.48 -36.88
CA LEU A 679 -23.53 5.57 -36.00
C LEU A 679 -24.74 6.34 -36.54
N MET A 680 -24.94 6.39 -37.87
CA MET A 680 -26.16 6.95 -38.45
C MET A 680 -27.38 6.03 -38.33
N ARG A 681 -27.15 4.71 -38.22
CA ARG A 681 -28.21 3.69 -38.17
C ARG A 681 -28.62 3.29 -36.76
N THR A 682 -27.80 3.59 -35.77
CA THR A 682 -28.11 3.27 -34.37
C THR A 682 -29.26 4.14 -33.85
N ALA A 683 -30.11 3.54 -33.02
CA ALA A 683 -31.18 4.28 -32.31
C ALA A 683 -30.67 4.94 -31.02
N ALA A 684 -29.45 4.60 -30.59
CA ALA A 684 -28.85 5.15 -29.39
C ALA A 684 -28.45 6.63 -29.56
N GLN A 685 -28.47 7.37 -28.45
CA GLN A 685 -28.03 8.74 -28.43
C GLN A 685 -26.50 8.83 -28.58
N VAL A 686 -26.00 9.48 -29.63
CA VAL A 686 -24.57 9.60 -29.89
C VAL A 686 -24.01 10.95 -29.41
N THR A 687 -22.97 10.90 -28.58
CA THR A 687 -22.18 12.04 -28.13
C THR A 687 -20.74 11.89 -28.63
N ILE A 688 -20.19 12.93 -29.25
CA ILE A 688 -18.84 12.91 -29.83
C ILE A 688 -18.00 14.05 -29.24
N TYR A 689 -16.87 13.67 -28.64
CA TYR A 689 -15.79 14.55 -28.19
C TYR A 689 -14.74 14.65 -29.28
N SER A 690 -14.59 15.83 -29.90
CA SER A 690 -13.65 16.07 -30.99
C SER A 690 -13.37 17.56 -31.17
N ASP A 691 -12.13 17.90 -31.56
CA ASP A 691 -11.76 19.25 -31.99
C ASP A 691 -12.09 19.52 -33.47
N GLY A 692 -12.19 18.46 -34.28
CA GLY A 692 -12.49 18.52 -35.72
C GLY A 692 -13.98 18.55 -36.04
N PRO A 693 -14.36 18.95 -37.28
CA PRO A 693 -15.75 18.94 -37.74
C PRO A 693 -16.31 17.52 -37.75
N ILE A 694 -17.56 17.37 -37.33
CA ILE A 694 -18.27 16.09 -37.23
C ILE A 694 -19.24 15.97 -38.41
N PRO A 695 -19.15 14.92 -39.25
CA PRO A 695 -19.96 14.78 -40.46
C PRO A 695 -21.40 14.29 -40.18
N LEU A 696 -21.90 14.42 -38.95
CA LEU A 696 -23.21 13.94 -38.52
C LEU A 696 -24.08 15.09 -37.99
N LYS A 697 -25.34 15.18 -38.44
CA LYS A 697 -26.27 16.23 -38.03
C LYS A 697 -27.03 15.93 -36.73
N ASN A 698 -27.20 14.65 -36.38
CA ASN A 698 -28.04 14.21 -35.25
C ASN A 698 -27.23 13.73 -34.04
N VAL A 699 -26.11 14.39 -33.72
CA VAL A 699 -25.22 13.99 -32.62
C VAL A 699 -24.93 15.16 -31.69
N ARG A 700 -24.71 14.87 -30.40
CA ARG A 700 -24.22 15.87 -29.46
C ARG A 700 -22.71 16.02 -29.64
N ALA A 701 -22.28 17.13 -30.22
CA ALA A 701 -20.86 17.46 -30.38
C ALA A 701 -20.36 18.26 -29.18
N GLN A 702 -19.27 17.82 -28.55
CA GLN A 702 -18.55 18.58 -27.54
C GLN A 702 -17.12 18.83 -28.04
N ARG A 703 -16.73 20.10 -28.15
CA ARG A 703 -15.36 20.49 -28.50
C ARG A 703 -14.47 20.32 -27.27
N GLN A 704 -13.88 19.15 -27.13
CA GLN A 704 -12.92 18.85 -26.07
C GLN A 704 -11.87 17.89 -26.60
N ASN A 705 -10.61 18.31 -26.58
CA ASN A 705 -9.49 17.44 -26.90
C ASN A 705 -9.24 16.48 -25.75
N LYS A 706 -9.72 15.24 -25.88
CA LYS A 706 -9.20 14.14 -25.08
C LYS A 706 -8.17 13.44 -25.97
N SER A 707 -6.89 13.53 -25.61
CA SER A 707 -5.77 12.96 -26.38
C SER A 707 -5.86 11.43 -26.56
N LEU A 708 -6.85 10.78 -25.95
CA LEU A 708 -7.10 9.35 -25.97
C LEU A 708 -8.33 9.02 -26.84
N PRO A 709 -8.18 8.30 -27.96
CA PRO A 709 -9.31 7.74 -28.70
C PRO A 709 -10.00 6.59 -27.94
N PHE A 710 -11.33 6.66 -27.80
CA PHE A 710 -12.15 5.60 -27.21
C PHE A 710 -13.60 5.62 -27.71
N LEU A 711 -14.31 4.51 -27.51
CA LEU A 711 -15.73 4.36 -27.73
C LEU A 711 -16.38 3.68 -26.51
N LEU A 712 -17.38 4.30 -25.93
CA LEU A 712 -18.16 3.82 -24.81
C LEU A 712 -19.61 3.59 -25.24
N ILE A 713 -20.17 2.42 -24.93
CA ILE A 713 -21.53 2.02 -25.33
C ILE A 713 -22.30 1.61 -24.08
N ASP A 714 -23.45 2.25 -23.87
CA ASP A 714 -24.44 1.96 -22.83
C ASP A 714 -23.87 1.86 -21.40
N ASP A 715 -22.74 2.51 -21.11
CA ASP A 715 -22.00 2.36 -19.84
C ASP A 715 -21.54 0.90 -19.53
N GLU A 716 -21.62 -0.01 -20.50
CA GLU A 716 -21.31 -1.43 -20.33
C GLU A 716 -20.08 -1.91 -21.12
N ILE A 717 -19.83 -1.32 -22.30
CA ILE A 717 -18.77 -1.74 -23.21
C ILE A 717 -17.85 -0.55 -23.49
N PHE A 718 -16.55 -0.75 -23.31
CA PHE A 718 -15.50 0.23 -23.56
C PHE A 718 -14.49 -0.31 -24.56
N TRP A 719 -14.33 0.39 -25.67
CA TRP A 719 -13.33 0.16 -26.68
C TRP A 719 -12.24 1.23 -26.58
N VAL A 720 -10.98 0.81 -26.54
CA VAL A 720 -9.81 1.70 -26.41
C VAL A 720 -8.74 1.33 -27.42
N GLY A 721 -7.94 2.33 -27.83
CA GLY A 721 -6.91 2.20 -28.84
C GLY A 721 -7.40 2.76 -30.18
N ALA A 722 -7.27 1.97 -31.25
CA ALA A 722 -7.58 2.37 -32.62
C ALA A 722 -8.89 1.83 -33.23
N PRO A 723 -10.01 1.61 -32.50
CA PRO A 723 -11.12 0.83 -33.05
C PRO A 723 -11.83 1.53 -34.21
N LEU A 724 -11.68 2.86 -34.35
CA LEU A 724 -12.55 3.68 -35.20
C LEU A 724 -11.93 4.09 -36.54
N THR A 725 -10.65 3.82 -36.80
CA THR A 725 -9.92 4.40 -37.95
C THR A 725 -9.40 3.32 -38.91
N SER A 726 -9.35 3.65 -40.21
CA SER A 726 -8.90 2.73 -41.28
C SER A 726 -7.47 3.00 -41.76
N GLN A 727 -6.90 4.15 -41.38
CA GLN A 727 -5.54 4.60 -41.66
C GLN A 727 -5.12 5.39 -40.42
N MET A 728 -4.08 5.01 -39.68
CA MET A 728 -3.58 5.85 -38.57
C MET A 728 -2.19 6.38 -38.86
N MET A 729 -2.06 7.71 -38.72
CA MET A 729 -0.92 8.34 -38.08
C MET A 729 -1.46 9.17 -36.91
N PHE A 730 -1.13 8.78 -35.66
CA PHE A 730 -1.32 9.59 -34.45
C PHE A 730 0.04 9.75 -33.77
N GLU A 731 0.25 10.86 -33.06
CA GLU A 731 1.38 10.99 -32.14
C GLU A 731 1.28 9.89 -31.07
N GLY A 732 2.26 8.98 -31.03
CA GLY A 732 2.32 7.87 -30.07
C GLY A 732 1.83 6.49 -30.57
N SER A 733 1.33 6.37 -31.81
CA SER A 733 1.10 5.08 -32.49
C SER A 733 1.09 5.24 -34.03
N PRO A 734 2.15 5.78 -34.66
CA PRO A 734 2.15 6.08 -36.09
C PRO A 734 2.31 4.86 -37.01
N GLU A 735 2.54 3.65 -36.47
CA GLU A 735 2.95 2.48 -37.26
C GLU A 735 2.13 1.21 -36.98
N PHE A 736 1.95 0.36 -38.00
CA PHE A 736 1.25 -0.94 -37.97
C PHE A 736 2.07 -2.05 -37.26
N PRO A 737 1.48 -3.00 -36.49
CA PRO A 737 0.04 -3.24 -36.29
C PRO A 737 -0.63 -2.37 -35.23
N TYR A 738 -1.90 -2.03 -35.47
CA TYR A 738 -2.77 -1.34 -34.52
C TYR A 738 -3.32 -2.31 -33.48
N ILE A 739 -3.46 -1.83 -32.25
CA ILE A 739 -3.91 -2.63 -31.10
C ILE A 739 -5.15 -1.98 -30.52
N CYS A 740 -6.21 -2.77 -30.38
CA CYS A 740 -7.46 -2.37 -29.76
C CYS A 740 -7.86 -3.37 -28.70
N ALA A 741 -8.50 -2.87 -27.64
CA ALA A 741 -9.10 -3.68 -26.61
C ALA A 741 -10.59 -3.36 -26.46
N ARG A 742 -11.40 -4.41 -26.37
CA ARG A 742 -12.80 -4.36 -25.98
C ARG A 742 -12.93 -4.87 -24.55
N LEU A 743 -13.39 -4.01 -23.64
CA LEU A 743 -13.69 -4.32 -22.26
C LEU A 743 -15.20 -4.25 -22.02
N GLN A 744 -15.78 -5.26 -21.38
CA GLN A 744 -17.16 -5.27 -20.91
C GLN A 744 -17.17 -5.37 -19.38
N ALA A 745 -17.15 -4.21 -18.72
CA ALA A 745 -16.91 -4.10 -17.28
C ALA A 745 -17.60 -2.85 -16.69
N PRO A 746 -18.93 -2.89 -16.43
CA PRO A 746 -19.69 -1.71 -16.00
C PRO A 746 -19.13 -0.98 -14.77
N GLU A 747 -18.66 -1.69 -13.73
CA GLU A 747 -18.09 -1.01 -12.54
C GLU A 747 -16.81 -0.27 -12.88
N THR A 748 -15.92 -0.93 -13.64
CA THR A 748 -14.66 -0.37 -14.11
C THR A 748 -14.89 0.82 -15.01
N ILE A 749 -15.88 0.73 -15.90
CA ILE A 749 -16.28 1.80 -16.81
C ILE A 749 -16.81 3.00 -16.01
N GLY A 750 -17.58 2.78 -14.94
CA GLY A 750 -18.00 3.83 -14.02
C GLY A 750 -16.82 4.62 -13.44
N VAL A 751 -15.76 3.93 -13.01
CA VAL A 751 -14.51 4.58 -12.53
C VAL A 751 -13.83 5.38 -13.64
N LEU A 752 -13.70 4.81 -14.84
CA LEU A 752 -13.06 5.49 -15.98
C LEU A 752 -13.84 6.73 -16.44
N LYS A 753 -15.18 6.70 -16.40
CA LYS A 753 -16.02 7.88 -16.69
C LYS A 753 -15.74 9.01 -15.72
N GLY A 754 -15.61 8.70 -14.43
CA GLY A 754 -15.23 9.67 -13.41
C GLY A 754 -13.87 10.30 -13.69
N PHE A 755 -12.86 9.49 -14.03
CA PHE A 755 -11.53 10.00 -14.34
C PHE A 755 -11.49 10.85 -15.61
N LEU A 756 -12.29 10.49 -16.61
CA LEU A 756 -12.35 11.17 -17.91
C LEU A 756 -13.32 12.36 -17.91
N ASP A 757 -14.02 12.67 -16.80
CA ASP A 757 -15.10 13.66 -16.72
C ASP A 757 -16.10 13.53 -17.89
N ILE A 758 -16.67 12.32 -18.01
CA ILE A 758 -17.70 12.01 -19.01
C ILE A 758 -19.06 12.08 -18.32
N ARG A 759 -19.89 13.03 -18.75
CA ARG A 759 -21.25 13.27 -18.23
C ARG A 759 -22.31 12.54 -19.07
#